data_AF-A0A9R1RE89-F1
#
_entry.id   AF-A0A9R1RE89-F1
#
_cell.length_a   1.000
_cell.length_b   1.000
_cell.length_c   1.000
_cell.angle_alpha   90.00
_cell.angle_beta   90.00
_cell.angle_gamma   90.00
#
_symmetry.space_group_name_H-M   'P 1'
#
loop_
_entity.id
_entity.type
_entity.pdbx_description
1 polymer ?
#
loop_
_entity_poly.entity_id
_entity_poly.type
_entity_poly.pdbx_seq_one_letter_code
_entity_poly.pdbx_strand_id
1 'polypeptide(L)'
;MTNKAATASIIAAVGVVAVIGTIAAVTTSKKASEDGGNMSTSIKLSQLCSSTLYPAKCENSLTPVVNESSNPEEVLRAALQVAMNEVGAAFAKYSDVGKGATDKITLSAIGECKKLLDDAIVDLKDMAGLRADQVVVQVNDLRVWISGVMTYIYTCADGFDKPELKKAMDKLLTNSTELSSNALAIITRVGQFLHQGQDAKSGSTVGGSRRLLGWYMGDAHDVESRRHLLAINGRLDEIAVVRDASRRLLSETMDEITEMSHDGDRHLSETMDQIDEMSHDGDRHLSETMDQIDEMSHDGDRQLSETMDQIDEMSHDGDRHLSETMDQIDEMSHNGDRHLQDVSTSNPTGNVSTSNLTGKANTSQVMSFGDGSSASMFFGVSNLTKEADFVRRRLLSMTYDGSSENEVKQYGEGNKRRLLNDPLSEDEVKQYGEGNKRRLLNDASSGDEVKQYGEGNKRMLLNDASSRDEVRQYGESNKRRLLNDVSSGDEVKQYGEGNKRRLLNDASSGDEVNQYGEGNKQRLLNDASSGDEVKQYGEGNKRRLLNDASSDNEVKQYGEGNRRKLLSTQMQSIADMSAQMNRRLLATELPEDLAGKRQLLSNKLVMIYEVAKEANCELEAIGNGRIPEEEEDQRVLATEVVGTIEDLPNNHRRKLLSAGIFPEWVSSHTRRLLRIPGGLQKPNAVVAADGSGNFKTITEALNSVPKKSTARFVIYVKAGEYKEYVTVNKDLANVFMYGDGPTKTRVIGDKSNKGGFATIATRTFSAEGNGFICKSMGFVNTAGPDGHQAVALHVQGDMSVFFNCRFEGYQDTLYVHANRQFFRNCEVLGTIDFIFGNSAAVFQNCLMTVRKPMESQGNMVTAHGRTDPNMPTGIVLQGCKIVPEDALFPVRQTVPSYLGRPWKEYSRTVVMESTIGDLIKPEGWSEWMGDFGLKTLYYAEYANTGPGAGTSKRVTWPGYRVIGQAEATQFTAGVFIDGMSWLKNTGTPNVMGFIK
;
A
#
# COMPACT_ATOMS: atom_id res chain seq x y z
N MET A 1 18.93 -21.33 -57.97
CA MET A 1 17.93 -20.38 -57.44
C MET A 1 18.53 -19.80 -56.15
N THR A 2 19.36 -18.76 -56.19
CA THR A 2 19.11 -17.32 -56.48
C THR A 2 18.85 -16.48 -55.21
N ASN A 3 19.94 -15.87 -54.72
CA ASN A 3 20.04 -14.58 -54.03
C ASN A 3 19.07 -14.22 -52.89
N LYS A 4 19.61 -14.23 -51.66
CA LYS A 4 19.42 -13.16 -50.64
C LYS A 4 20.45 -13.27 -49.49
N ALA A 5 21.74 -13.16 -49.83
CA ALA A 5 22.85 -13.35 -48.88
C ALA A 5 24.04 -12.39 -49.11
N ALA A 6 23.78 -11.09 -49.32
CA ALA A 6 24.84 -10.05 -49.37
C ALA A 6 24.24 -8.63 -49.24
N THR A 7 24.08 -8.10 -48.02
CA THR A 7 23.73 -6.66 -47.80
C THR A 7 23.94 -6.15 -46.35
N ALA A 8 25.01 -6.56 -45.65
CA ALA A 8 25.20 -6.16 -44.23
C ALA A 8 26.68 -5.99 -43.78
N SER A 9 27.65 -5.82 -44.69
CA SER A 9 29.07 -5.99 -44.35
C SER A 9 30.05 -4.96 -44.95
N ILE A 10 29.57 -3.81 -45.46
CA ILE A 10 30.44 -2.76 -46.04
C ILE A 10 30.06 -1.35 -45.55
N ILE A 11 30.02 -1.15 -44.22
CA ILE A 11 30.14 0.18 -43.58
C ILE A 11 31.06 0.04 -42.34
N ALA A 12 32.33 -0.33 -42.57
CA ALA A 12 33.31 -0.53 -41.49
C ALA A 12 34.74 -0.03 -41.80
N ALA A 13 35.04 0.33 -43.07
CA ALA A 13 36.41 0.63 -43.52
C ALA A 13 36.62 2.06 -44.08
N VAL A 14 35.57 2.90 -44.14
CA VAL A 14 35.64 4.29 -44.67
C VAL A 14 35.29 5.33 -43.59
N GLY A 15 34.72 4.88 -42.47
CA GLY A 15 34.20 5.74 -41.38
C GLY A 15 35.23 6.43 -40.50
N VAL A 16 36.51 6.50 -40.91
CA VAL A 16 37.58 7.19 -40.17
C VAL A 16 37.87 8.59 -40.74
N VAL A 17 37.66 8.80 -42.04
CA VAL A 17 37.89 10.11 -42.70
C VAL A 17 36.61 10.95 -42.79
N ALA A 18 35.43 10.30 -42.83
CA ALA A 18 34.12 10.99 -42.84
C ALA A 18 33.75 11.66 -41.49
N VAL A 19 34.54 11.42 -40.43
CA VAL A 19 34.30 11.90 -39.05
C VAL A 19 34.31 13.43 -38.95
N ILE A 20 35.16 14.11 -39.73
CA ILE A 20 35.33 15.57 -39.67
C ILE A 20 34.19 16.30 -40.42
N GLY A 21 33.73 15.74 -41.53
CA GLY A 21 32.80 16.42 -42.45
C GLY A 21 31.35 16.54 -41.98
N THR A 22 30.90 15.65 -41.08
CA THR A 22 29.51 15.64 -40.60
C THR A 22 29.26 16.59 -39.44
N ILE A 23 30.28 16.84 -38.60
CA ILE A 23 30.18 17.73 -37.42
C ILE A 23 29.97 19.20 -37.85
N ALA A 24 30.66 19.65 -38.90
CA ALA A 24 30.55 21.03 -39.40
C ALA A 24 29.18 21.37 -40.04
N ALA A 25 28.43 20.35 -40.48
CA ALA A 25 27.16 20.53 -41.20
C ALA A 25 25.94 20.76 -40.28
N VAL A 26 26.05 20.42 -38.99
CA VAL A 26 24.94 20.52 -38.03
C VAL A 26 24.94 21.86 -37.26
N THR A 27 26.09 22.53 -37.17
CA THR A 27 26.26 23.75 -36.36
C THR A 27 26.00 25.07 -37.10
N THR A 28 25.66 25.03 -38.40
CA THR A 28 25.63 26.23 -39.28
C THR A 28 24.27 26.53 -39.91
N SER A 29 23.17 26.45 -39.14
CA SER A 29 21.82 26.82 -39.62
C SER A 29 20.84 27.34 -38.56
N LYS A 30 21.05 28.58 -38.07
CA LYS A 30 19.97 29.55 -37.75
C LYS A 30 20.55 30.92 -37.40
N LYS A 31 19.87 31.99 -37.83
CA LYS A 31 20.20 33.39 -37.51
C LYS A 31 18.95 34.11 -37.00
N ALA A 32 19.06 34.75 -35.83
CA ALA A 32 18.16 35.74 -35.24
C ALA A 32 16.63 35.45 -35.18
N SER A 33 16.16 35.13 -33.97
CA SER A 33 15.00 35.79 -33.35
C SER A 33 15.30 35.95 -31.86
N GLU A 34 14.77 37.00 -31.22
CA GLU A 34 15.35 37.52 -29.96
C GLU A 34 14.74 36.97 -28.66
N ASP A 35 15.52 37.19 -27.59
CA ASP A 35 15.30 37.02 -26.15
C ASP A 35 15.05 35.60 -25.58
N GLY A 36 15.61 35.39 -24.38
CA GLY A 36 15.80 34.09 -23.72
C GLY A 36 17.16 34.03 -23.03
N GLY A 37 17.24 34.52 -21.79
CA GLY A 37 18.49 34.79 -21.06
C GLY A 37 19.52 33.65 -21.05
N ASN A 38 20.66 33.89 -21.71
CA ASN A 38 21.74 32.94 -21.95
C ASN A 38 22.60 32.67 -20.69
N MET A 39 22.58 31.45 -20.15
CA MET A 39 23.40 31.05 -18.99
C MET A 39 24.81 30.61 -19.41
N SER A 40 25.59 31.55 -19.96
CA SER A 40 26.93 31.28 -20.48
C SER A 40 28.00 31.33 -19.38
N THR A 41 28.28 30.18 -18.77
CA THR A 41 29.51 29.95 -18.00
C THR A 41 30.24 28.74 -18.60
N SER A 42 31.31 29.01 -19.36
CA SER A 42 32.20 27.95 -19.86
C SER A 42 32.87 27.24 -18.68
N ILE A 43 32.95 25.91 -18.75
CA ILE A 43 33.59 25.08 -17.72
C ILE A 43 34.85 24.47 -18.31
N LYS A 44 36.00 24.71 -17.65
CA LYS A 44 37.27 24.11 -18.06
C LYS A 44 37.21 22.59 -17.94
N LEU A 45 37.51 21.90 -19.04
CA LEU A 45 37.42 20.44 -19.14
C LEU A 45 38.22 19.72 -18.04
N SER A 46 39.44 20.20 -17.74
CA SER A 46 40.28 19.67 -16.67
C SER A 46 39.65 19.77 -15.27
N GLN A 47 38.82 20.80 -15.01
CA GLN A 47 38.10 20.91 -13.75
C GLN A 47 37.00 19.86 -13.62
N LEU A 48 36.34 19.47 -14.72
CA LEU A 48 35.40 18.33 -14.73
C LEU A 48 36.16 17.01 -14.57
N CYS A 49 37.18 16.79 -15.41
CA CYS A 49 37.95 15.54 -15.42
C CYS A 49 38.69 15.27 -14.10
N SER A 50 39.12 16.31 -13.37
CA SER A 50 39.74 16.18 -12.04
C SER A 50 38.87 15.50 -10.97
N SER A 51 37.55 15.38 -11.20
CA SER A 51 36.60 14.72 -10.30
C SER A 51 36.22 13.29 -10.70
N THR A 52 36.81 12.76 -11.78
CA THR A 52 36.56 11.40 -12.29
C THR A 52 37.60 10.40 -11.76
N LEU A 53 37.30 9.10 -11.81
CA LEU A 53 38.28 8.05 -11.46
C LEU A 53 39.44 7.96 -12.46
N TYR A 54 39.25 8.40 -13.71
CA TYR A 54 40.24 8.29 -14.78
C TYR A 54 40.48 9.65 -15.49
N PRO A 55 41.01 10.69 -14.80
CA PRO A 55 41.11 12.05 -15.32
C PRO A 55 41.85 12.15 -16.65
N ALA A 56 42.99 11.45 -16.78
CA ALA A 56 43.78 11.47 -18.01
C ALA A 56 43.05 10.83 -19.20
N LYS A 57 42.18 9.82 -19.00
CA LYS A 57 41.33 9.30 -20.08
C LYS A 57 40.18 10.25 -20.39
N CYS A 58 39.60 10.90 -19.37
CA CYS A 58 38.58 11.94 -19.55
C CYS A 58 39.09 13.05 -20.47
N GLU A 59 40.23 13.68 -20.13
CA GLU A 59 40.81 14.77 -20.92
C GLU A 59 41.18 14.32 -22.34
N ASN A 60 41.90 13.21 -22.49
CA ASN A 60 42.35 12.72 -23.80
C ASN A 60 41.18 12.31 -24.73
N SER A 61 40.06 11.85 -24.19
CA SER A 61 38.89 11.44 -24.98
C SER A 61 37.94 12.59 -25.35
N LEU A 62 37.90 13.65 -24.54
CA LEU A 62 36.98 14.78 -24.73
C LEU A 62 37.61 15.97 -25.44
N THR A 63 38.91 16.22 -25.28
CA THR A 63 39.63 17.31 -25.98
C THR A 63 39.48 17.28 -27.52
N PRO A 64 39.43 16.11 -28.21
CA PRO A 64 39.18 16.06 -29.65
C PRO A 64 37.74 16.41 -30.08
N VAL A 65 36.82 16.60 -29.13
CA VAL A 65 35.36 16.70 -29.34
C VAL A 65 34.76 17.96 -28.72
N VAL A 66 35.44 18.56 -27.73
CA VAL A 66 34.95 19.62 -26.85
C VAL A 66 35.97 20.76 -26.76
N ASN A 67 35.55 22.00 -27.04
CA ASN A 67 36.38 23.20 -26.89
C ASN A 67 36.29 23.79 -25.47
N GLU A 68 37.28 24.60 -25.04
CA GLU A 68 37.24 25.30 -23.73
C GLU A 68 36.02 26.22 -23.54
N SER A 69 35.40 26.67 -24.64
CA SER A 69 34.19 27.50 -24.63
C SER A 69 32.87 26.70 -24.60
N SER A 70 32.93 25.37 -24.62
CA SER A 70 31.72 24.52 -24.70
C SER A 70 30.86 24.63 -23.45
N ASN A 71 29.54 24.50 -23.64
CA ASN A 71 28.59 24.52 -22.53
C ASN A 71 28.53 23.16 -21.79
N PRO A 72 28.00 23.09 -20.56
CA PRO A 72 28.02 21.86 -19.75
C PRO A 72 27.25 20.68 -20.38
N GLU A 73 26.28 20.96 -21.24
CA GLU A 73 25.49 19.94 -21.95
C GLU A 73 26.31 19.31 -23.10
N GLU A 74 27.06 20.11 -23.86
CA GLU A 74 27.97 19.62 -24.91
C GLU A 74 29.02 18.66 -24.34
N VAL A 75 29.63 18.98 -23.20
CA VAL A 75 30.61 18.09 -22.54
C VAL A 75 29.95 16.76 -22.13
N LEU A 76 28.72 16.82 -21.62
CA LEU A 76 27.97 15.64 -21.22
C LEU A 76 27.55 14.77 -22.43
N ARG A 77 27.07 15.37 -23.51
CA ARG A 77 26.77 14.66 -24.77
C ARG A 77 28.02 13.99 -25.34
N ALA A 78 29.16 14.69 -25.34
CA ALA A 78 30.44 14.15 -25.78
C ALA A 78 30.86 12.95 -24.91
N ALA A 79 30.73 13.02 -23.58
CA ALA A 79 31.06 11.92 -22.67
C ALA A 79 30.20 10.67 -22.91
N LEU A 80 28.88 10.84 -23.08
CA LEU A 80 27.97 9.75 -23.42
C LEU A 80 28.27 9.14 -24.80
N GLN A 81 28.57 9.97 -25.80
CA GLN A 81 28.93 9.52 -27.15
C GLN A 81 30.27 8.77 -27.17
N VAL A 82 31.28 9.24 -26.42
CA VAL A 82 32.57 8.56 -26.24
C VAL A 82 32.39 7.19 -25.60
N ALA A 83 31.60 7.09 -24.52
CA ALA A 83 31.28 5.81 -23.89
C ALA A 83 30.56 4.86 -24.87
N MET A 84 29.58 5.36 -25.64
CA MET A 84 28.85 4.57 -26.64
C MET A 84 29.75 4.05 -27.76
N ASN A 85 30.71 4.86 -28.23
CA ASN A 85 31.67 4.46 -29.25
C ASN A 85 32.53 3.28 -28.76
N GLU A 86 33.04 3.33 -27.53
CA GLU A 86 33.92 2.29 -26.98
C GLU A 86 33.15 1.03 -26.53
N VAL A 87 31.88 1.14 -26.10
CA VAL A 87 31.01 -0.03 -25.93
C VAL A 87 30.72 -0.68 -27.30
N GLY A 88 30.46 0.12 -28.34
CA GLY A 88 30.29 -0.38 -29.72
C GLY A 88 31.56 -1.06 -30.27
N ALA A 89 32.74 -0.52 -29.98
CA ALA A 89 34.02 -1.11 -30.36
C ALA A 89 34.30 -2.45 -29.66
N ALA A 90 33.83 -2.63 -28.42
CA ALA A 90 33.85 -3.92 -27.73
C ALA A 90 32.77 -4.89 -28.24
N PHE A 91 31.56 -4.42 -28.55
CA PHE A 91 30.49 -5.22 -29.16
C PHE A 91 30.87 -5.75 -30.55
N ALA A 92 31.77 -5.08 -31.27
CA ALA A 92 32.33 -5.61 -32.51
C ALA A 92 33.32 -6.79 -32.31
N LYS A 93 33.73 -7.09 -31.07
CA LYS A 93 34.88 -7.99 -30.74
C LYS A 93 34.63 -9.00 -29.63
N TYR A 94 33.58 -8.87 -28.80
CA TYR A 94 33.34 -9.78 -27.66
C TYR A 94 33.32 -11.27 -28.07
N SER A 95 32.82 -11.59 -29.26
CA SER A 95 32.76 -12.95 -29.80
C SER A 95 34.11 -13.53 -30.25
N ASP A 96 35.18 -12.73 -30.29
CA ASP A 96 36.54 -13.25 -30.42
C ASP A 96 37.09 -13.79 -29.08
N VAL A 97 36.56 -13.32 -27.94
CA VAL A 97 36.85 -13.89 -26.61
C VAL A 97 36.05 -15.19 -26.47
N GLY A 98 36.74 -16.32 -26.25
CA GLY A 98 36.13 -17.64 -26.24
C GLY A 98 35.77 -18.18 -27.64
N LYS A 99 36.31 -17.59 -28.71
CA LYS A 99 36.14 -18.09 -30.08
C LYS A 99 36.62 -19.53 -30.23
N GLY A 100 35.72 -20.42 -30.65
CA GLY A 100 35.99 -21.86 -30.74
C GLY A 100 35.82 -22.63 -29.43
N ALA A 101 35.32 -22.01 -28.35
CA ALA A 101 34.92 -22.72 -27.16
C ALA A 101 33.78 -23.70 -27.45
N THR A 102 33.87 -24.90 -26.87
CA THR A 102 32.88 -25.99 -27.01
C THR A 102 32.10 -26.23 -25.72
N ASP A 103 32.53 -25.66 -24.59
CA ASP A 103 31.83 -25.81 -23.32
C ASP A 103 30.60 -24.91 -23.22
N LYS A 104 29.54 -25.48 -22.65
CA LYS A 104 28.20 -24.88 -22.60
C LYS A 104 28.15 -23.57 -21.79
N ILE A 105 28.98 -23.46 -20.75
CA ILE A 105 29.08 -22.26 -19.91
C ILE A 105 29.65 -21.09 -20.72
N THR A 106 30.80 -21.26 -21.39
CA THR A 106 31.41 -20.20 -22.21
C THR A 106 30.48 -19.79 -23.37
N LEU A 107 29.82 -20.75 -24.02
CA LEU A 107 28.84 -20.45 -25.07
C LEU A 107 27.62 -19.67 -24.52
N SER A 108 27.15 -20.01 -23.32
CA SER A 108 26.12 -19.26 -22.60
C SER A 108 26.59 -17.85 -22.22
N ALA A 109 27.84 -17.69 -21.80
CA ALA A 109 28.44 -16.41 -21.41
C ALA A 109 28.56 -15.45 -22.61
N ILE A 110 29.03 -15.95 -23.76
CA ILE A 110 29.11 -15.17 -25.01
C ILE A 110 27.71 -14.72 -25.46
N GLY A 111 26.71 -15.59 -25.36
CA GLY A 111 25.32 -15.28 -25.73
C GLY A 111 24.69 -14.19 -24.85
N GLU A 112 24.93 -14.23 -23.54
CA GLU A 112 24.44 -13.23 -22.59
C GLU A 112 25.25 -11.93 -22.65
N CYS A 113 26.57 -12.00 -22.79
CA CYS A 113 27.42 -10.83 -23.01
C CYS A 113 26.98 -10.03 -24.24
N LYS A 114 26.66 -10.70 -25.35
CA LYS A 114 26.09 -10.05 -26.55
C LYS A 114 24.88 -9.19 -26.17
N LYS A 115 23.93 -9.77 -25.43
CA LYS A 115 22.71 -9.09 -25.02
C LYS A 115 23.01 -7.90 -24.12
N LEU A 116 23.85 -8.09 -23.11
CA LEU A 116 24.23 -7.05 -22.13
C LEU A 116 24.91 -5.85 -22.80
N LEU A 117 25.75 -6.09 -23.81
CA LEU A 117 26.40 -5.02 -24.58
C LEU A 117 25.45 -4.34 -25.59
N ASP A 118 24.50 -5.07 -26.19
CA ASP A 118 23.44 -4.50 -27.03
C ASP A 118 22.50 -3.61 -26.18
N ASP A 119 22.09 -4.11 -25.01
CA ASP A 119 21.33 -3.37 -23.99
C ASP A 119 22.06 -2.11 -23.50
N ALA A 120 23.39 -2.14 -23.40
CA ALA A 120 24.23 -0.99 -23.03
C ALA A 120 24.25 0.07 -24.14
N ILE A 121 24.36 -0.35 -25.41
CA ILE A 121 24.34 0.56 -26.57
C ILE A 121 22.97 1.22 -26.71
N VAL A 122 21.87 0.49 -26.46
CA VAL A 122 20.50 1.04 -26.46
C VAL A 122 20.35 2.13 -25.39
N ASP A 123 20.71 1.85 -24.14
CA ASP A 123 20.54 2.82 -23.05
C ASP A 123 21.44 4.06 -23.24
N LEU A 124 22.69 3.89 -23.71
CA LEU A 124 23.58 5.00 -24.07
C LEU A 124 23.02 5.86 -25.21
N LYS A 125 22.41 5.23 -26.22
CA LYS A 125 21.83 5.93 -27.36
C LYS A 125 20.58 6.73 -26.98
N ASP A 126 19.72 6.16 -26.16
CA ASP A 126 18.50 6.84 -25.70
C ASP A 126 18.88 8.01 -24.75
N MET A 127 19.92 7.86 -23.92
CA MET A 127 20.49 8.97 -23.13
C MET A 127 21.08 10.08 -24.01
N ALA A 128 21.87 9.73 -25.03
CA ALA A 128 22.44 10.72 -25.97
C ALA A 128 21.37 11.43 -26.81
N GLY A 129 20.21 10.80 -27.02
CA GLY A 129 19.07 11.33 -27.77
C GLY A 129 18.16 12.31 -27.02
N LEU A 130 18.34 12.50 -25.70
CA LEU A 130 17.60 13.51 -24.92
C LEU A 130 17.88 14.94 -25.44
N ARG A 131 16.94 15.88 -25.27
CA ARG A 131 17.17 17.31 -25.53
C ARG A 131 17.80 18.05 -24.34
N ALA A 132 18.35 19.23 -24.60
CA ALA A 132 18.88 20.17 -23.62
C ALA A 132 18.01 20.33 -22.36
N ASP A 133 16.73 20.69 -22.57
CA ASP A 133 15.74 20.91 -21.51
C ASP A 133 15.44 19.65 -20.69
N GLN A 134 15.66 18.46 -21.26
CA GLN A 134 15.43 17.19 -20.59
C GLN A 134 16.65 16.75 -19.78
N VAL A 135 17.86 16.95 -20.31
CA VAL A 135 19.12 16.57 -19.66
C VAL A 135 19.26 17.23 -18.28
N VAL A 136 18.93 18.53 -18.18
CA VAL A 136 18.97 19.28 -16.90
C VAL A 136 17.97 18.74 -15.88
N VAL A 137 16.79 18.29 -16.32
CA VAL A 137 15.71 17.79 -15.44
C VAL A 137 15.93 16.32 -15.06
N GLN A 138 16.60 15.53 -15.91
CA GLN A 138 16.74 14.08 -15.77
C GLN A 138 18.12 13.64 -15.24
N VAL A 139 18.93 14.54 -14.66
CA VAL A 139 20.28 14.21 -14.17
C VAL A 139 20.30 12.99 -13.23
N ASN A 140 19.33 12.85 -12.33
CA ASN A 140 19.25 11.69 -11.44
C ASN A 140 18.90 10.38 -12.18
N ASP A 141 18.01 10.44 -13.18
CA ASP A 141 17.69 9.28 -14.03
C ASP A 141 18.91 8.88 -14.87
N LEU A 142 19.63 9.86 -15.45
CA LEU A 142 20.88 9.63 -16.18
C LEU A 142 21.94 8.95 -15.32
N ARG A 143 22.09 9.32 -14.04
CA ARG A 143 23.01 8.65 -13.09
C ARG A 143 22.61 7.20 -12.81
N VAL A 144 21.30 6.89 -12.78
CA VAL A 144 20.80 5.52 -12.64
C VAL A 144 21.10 4.71 -13.90
N TRP A 145 20.72 5.22 -15.08
CA TRP A 145 20.84 4.49 -16.35
C TRP A 145 22.30 4.26 -16.78
N ILE A 146 23.20 5.23 -16.59
CA ILE A 146 24.65 5.02 -16.86
C ILE A 146 25.27 4.00 -15.87
N SER A 147 24.76 3.92 -14.64
CA SER A 147 25.16 2.87 -13.69
C SER A 147 24.63 1.50 -14.11
N GLY A 148 23.45 1.44 -14.73
CA GLY A 148 22.93 0.26 -15.42
C GLY A 148 23.86 -0.18 -16.56
N VAL A 149 24.20 0.72 -17.48
CA VAL A 149 25.17 0.49 -18.57
C VAL A 149 26.48 -0.09 -18.06
N MET A 150 27.10 0.52 -17.04
CA MET A 150 28.31 -0.01 -16.41
C MET A 150 28.09 -1.41 -15.83
N THR A 151 26.96 -1.64 -15.18
CA THR A 151 26.61 -2.96 -14.62
C THR A 151 26.50 -4.03 -15.71
N TYR A 152 25.92 -3.73 -16.87
CA TYR A 152 25.84 -4.69 -17.98
C TYR A 152 27.25 -5.05 -18.50
N ILE A 153 28.14 -4.07 -18.62
CA ILE A 153 29.54 -4.25 -19.04
C ILE A 153 30.28 -5.18 -18.06
N TYR A 154 30.24 -4.89 -16.75
CA TYR A 154 30.83 -5.79 -15.74
C TYR A 154 30.21 -7.19 -15.76
N THR A 155 28.89 -7.29 -15.96
CA THR A 155 28.18 -8.59 -15.97
C THR A 155 28.56 -9.45 -17.18
N CYS A 156 28.89 -8.84 -18.34
CA CYS A 156 29.46 -9.59 -19.46
C CYS A 156 30.76 -10.29 -19.06
N ALA A 157 31.70 -9.58 -18.41
CA ALA A 157 32.97 -10.17 -17.97
C ALA A 157 32.78 -11.19 -16.83
N ASP A 158 31.89 -10.91 -15.88
CA ASP A 158 31.59 -11.83 -14.77
C ASP A 158 30.97 -13.15 -15.21
N GLY A 159 30.30 -13.20 -16.37
CA GLY A 159 29.69 -14.42 -16.91
C GLY A 159 30.69 -15.50 -17.37
N PHE A 160 31.99 -15.21 -17.45
CA PHE A 160 33.02 -16.17 -17.84
C PHE A 160 33.69 -16.81 -16.61
N ASP A 161 33.35 -18.07 -16.31
CA ASP A 161 33.93 -18.81 -15.17
C ASP A 161 35.43 -19.13 -15.36
N LYS A 162 35.91 -19.18 -16.61
CA LYS A 162 37.30 -19.45 -16.98
C LYS A 162 38.20 -18.21 -16.75
N PRO A 163 39.19 -18.25 -15.84
CA PRO A 163 39.98 -17.07 -15.47
C PRO A 163 40.70 -16.40 -16.65
N GLU A 164 41.16 -17.17 -17.62
CA GLU A 164 41.84 -16.68 -18.83
C GLU A 164 40.88 -15.97 -19.80
N LEU A 165 39.65 -16.46 -19.94
CA LEU A 165 38.62 -15.82 -20.76
C LEU A 165 38.05 -14.58 -20.07
N LYS A 166 37.83 -14.66 -18.75
CA LYS A 166 37.42 -13.51 -17.93
C LYS A 166 38.41 -12.37 -18.05
N LYS A 167 39.69 -12.63 -17.80
CA LYS A 167 40.78 -11.65 -17.94
C LYS A 167 40.91 -11.08 -19.35
N ALA A 168 40.59 -11.86 -20.39
CA ALA A 168 40.54 -11.38 -21.77
C ALA A 168 39.33 -10.45 -22.01
N MET A 169 38.16 -10.77 -21.44
CA MET A 169 36.96 -9.93 -21.51
C MET A 169 37.11 -8.63 -20.70
N ASP A 170 37.62 -8.70 -19.46
CA ASP A 170 37.96 -7.54 -18.64
C ASP A 170 38.87 -6.58 -19.42
N LYS A 171 39.91 -7.11 -20.07
CA LYS A 171 40.85 -6.33 -20.91
C LYS A 171 40.16 -5.71 -22.14
N LEU A 172 39.20 -6.39 -22.76
CA LEU A 172 38.44 -5.86 -23.89
C LEU A 172 37.51 -4.70 -23.45
N LEU A 173 36.87 -4.85 -22.29
CA LEU A 173 35.88 -3.90 -21.77
C LEU A 173 36.47 -2.75 -20.95
N THR A 174 37.77 -2.80 -20.64
CA THR A 174 38.49 -1.83 -19.79
C THR A 174 38.18 -0.37 -20.18
N ASN A 175 38.32 0.00 -21.47
CA ASN A 175 37.99 1.36 -21.91
C ASN A 175 36.51 1.70 -21.78
N SER A 176 35.62 0.77 -22.17
CA SER A 176 34.17 0.94 -22.10
C SER A 176 33.72 1.22 -20.65
N THR A 177 34.32 0.52 -19.69
CA THR A 177 34.13 0.71 -18.24
C THR A 177 34.64 2.07 -17.77
N GLU A 178 35.92 2.39 -18.02
CA GLU A 178 36.55 3.63 -17.52
C GLU A 178 35.89 4.90 -18.08
N LEU A 179 35.49 4.88 -19.35
CA LEU A 179 34.85 6.04 -19.98
C LEU A 179 33.37 6.17 -19.58
N SER A 180 32.69 5.07 -19.26
CA SER A 180 31.35 5.13 -18.63
C SER A 180 31.41 5.66 -17.19
N SER A 181 32.46 5.32 -16.42
CA SER A 181 32.75 5.90 -15.10
C SER A 181 32.99 7.41 -15.20
N ASN A 182 33.82 7.85 -16.16
CA ASN A 182 34.04 9.26 -16.42
C ASN A 182 32.72 9.98 -16.79
N ALA A 183 31.86 9.37 -17.62
CA ALA A 183 30.54 9.91 -17.94
C ALA A 183 29.63 10.03 -16.71
N LEU A 184 29.56 9.01 -15.84
CA LEU A 184 28.81 9.03 -14.57
C LEU A 184 29.26 10.18 -13.64
N ALA A 185 30.58 10.37 -13.51
CA ALA A 185 31.14 11.46 -12.72
C ALA A 185 30.84 12.84 -13.35
N ILE A 186 30.93 12.99 -14.68
CA ILE A 186 30.56 14.21 -15.41
C ILE A 186 29.07 14.54 -15.23
N ILE A 187 28.15 13.57 -15.39
CA ILE A 187 26.70 13.76 -15.13
C ILE A 187 26.50 14.30 -13.70
N THR A 188 27.13 13.64 -12.73
CA THR A 188 27.02 14.00 -11.31
C THR A 188 27.52 15.44 -11.05
N ARG A 189 28.61 15.85 -11.71
CA ARG A 189 29.21 17.18 -11.53
C ARG A 189 28.48 18.28 -12.29
N VAL A 190 27.98 18.00 -13.49
CA VAL A 190 27.16 18.93 -14.29
C VAL A 190 25.85 19.25 -13.57
N GLY A 191 25.21 18.27 -12.93
CA GLY A 191 24.03 18.49 -12.07
C GLY A 191 24.29 19.50 -10.94
N GLN A 192 25.41 19.36 -10.23
CA GLN A 192 25.79 20.27 -9.15
C GLN A 192 25.94 21.72 -9.62
N PHE A 193 26.55 21.94 -10.80
CA PHE A 193 26.66 23.29 -11.38
C PHE A 193 25.31 23.86 -11.84
N LEU A 194 24.42 23.02 -12.40
CA LEU A 194 23.12 23.45 -12.89
C LEU A 194 22.17 23.91 -11.77
N HIS A 195 22.26 23.31 -10.57
CA HIS A 195 21.55 23.81 -9.39
C HIS A 195 22.09 25.18 -8.94
N GLN A 196 23.42 25.33 -8.82
CA GLN A 196 24.05 26.60 -8.40
C GLN A 196 23.75 27.78 -9.35
N GLY A 197 23.49 27.51 -10.64
CA GLY A 197 23.07 28.53 -11.60
C GLY A 197 21.67 29.11 -11.37
N GLN A 198 20.82 28.45 -10.58
CA GLN A 198 19.49 28.96 -10.22
C GLN A 198 19.57 29.92 -9.03
N ASP A 199 20.36 29.59 -8.01
CA ASP A 199 20.58 30.43 -6.82
C ASP A 199 21.23 31.77 -7.19
N ALA A 200 22.11 31.78 -8.21
CA ALA A 200 22.78 33.00 -8.70
C ALA A 200 21.83 34.08 -9.27
N LYS A 201 20.54 33.79 -9.47
CA LYS A 201 19.50 34.80 -9.81
C LYS A 201 18.86 35.46 -8.58
N SER A 202 19.12 34.92 -7.38
CA SER A 202 18.77 35.50 -6.08
C SER A 202 19.96 36.32 -5.56
N GLY A 203 20.04 37.59 -5.96
CA GLY A 203 21.23 38.43 -5.73
C GLY A 203 21.44 38.82 -4.27
N SER A 204 22.43 38.22 -3.59
CA SER A 204 23.11 38.82 -2.44
C SER A 204 24.62 38.62 -2.53
N THR A 205 25.40 39.64 -2.17
CA THR A 205 26.84 39.70 -2.41
C THR A 205 27.64 39.73 -1.09
N VAL A 206 28.19 38.58 -0.71
CA VAL A 206 29.29 38.48 0.28
C VAL A 206 30.34 37.54 -0.29
N GLY A 207 31.61 37.97 -0.29
CA GLY A 207 32.72 37.23 -0.91
C GLY A 207 33.73 36.65 0.09
N GLY A 208 34.73 35.93 -0.42
CA GLY A 208 35.97 35.66 0.30
C GLY A 208 36.16 34.25 0.88
N SER A 209 36.54 33.30 0.01
CA SER A 209 37.44 32.18 0.31
C SER A 209 37.24 31.34 1.60
N ARG A 210 36.52 30.21 1.46
CA ARG A 210 36.89 28.94 2.12
C ARG A 210 36.73 27.76 1.14
N ARG A 211 37.65 26.81 1.19
CA ARG A 211 37.62 25.55 0.40
C ARG A 211 37.24 24.39 1.31
N LEU A 212 36.50 23.43 0.74
CA LEU A 212 36.38 22.03 1.18
C LEU A 212 36.03 21.78 2.66
N LEU A 213 34.73 21.68 2.92
CA LEU A 213 34.15 20.50 3.56
C LEU A 213 32.71 20.33 3.01
N GLY A 214 32.07 19.19 3.29
CA GLY A 214 30.79 18.84 2.67
C GLY A 214 29.55 19.39 3.37
N TRP A 215 28.39 19.14 2.74
CA TRP A 215 27.01 19.36 3.20
C TRP A 215 26.36 20.75 3.05
N TYR A 216 25.03 20.66 2.91
CA TYR A 216 23.95 21.61 3.24
C TYR A 216 23.54 22.76 2.30
N MET A 217 22.20 22.94 2.36
CA MET A 217 21.39 24.15 2.19
C MET A 217 21.29 24.81 0.81
N GLY A 218 20.05 25.19 0.49
CA GLY A 218 19.67 26.13 -0.56
C GLY A 218 18.56 27.02 -0.02
N ASP A 219 18.67 28.32 -0.29
CA ASP A 219 17.79 29.42 0.11
C ASP A 219 18.27 30.66 -0.68
N ALA A 220 17.50 31.74 -0.89
CA ALA A 220 16.14 32.05 -0.48
C ALA A 220 15.58 33.20 -1.33
N HIS A 221 14.32 33.14 -1.80
CA HIS A 221 13.56 34.35 -2.15
C HIS A 221 12.03 34.14 -2.11
N ASP A 222 11.55 33.59 -0.98
CA ASP A 222 10.12 33.46 -0.63
C ASP A 222 9.94 33.75 0.88
N VAL A 223 10.73 34.70 1.40
CA VAL A 223 11.19 34.71 2.81
C VAL A 223 10.14 35.23 3.79
N GLU A 224 9.58 36.43 3.60
CA GLU A 224 8.61 36.99 4.57
C GLU A 224 7.33 36.14 4.66
N SER A 225 6.70 35.80 3.54
CA SER A 225 5.50 34.95 3.51
C SER A 225 5.75 33.55 4.08
N ARG A 226 6.93 32.96 3.85
CA ARG A 226 7.30 31.70 4.51
C ARG A 226 7.68 31.88 5.96
N ARG A 227 8.24 33.00 6.42
CA ARG A 227 8.60 33.21 7.84
C ARG A 227 7.38 33.08 8.74
N HIS A 228 6.28 33.77 8.41
CA HIS A 228 5.06 33.65 9.21
C HIS A 228 4.46 32.24 9.15
N LEU A 229 4.44 31.59 7.98
CA LEU A 229 3.95 30.22 7.84
C LEU A 229 4.86 29.16 8.49
N LEU A 230 6.18 29.36 8.51
CA LEU A 230 7.16 28.49 9.16
C LEU A 230 7.21 28.72 10.67
N ALA A 231 6.98 29.93 11.16
CA ALA A 231 6.81 30.20 12.59
C ALA A 231 5.53 29.55 13.12
N ILE A 232 4.41 29.65 12.38
CA ILE A 232 3.16 28.97 12.71
C ILE A 232 3.31 27.44 12.61
N ASN A 233 3.93 26.92 11.55
CA ASN A 233 4.10 25.48 11.41
C ASN A 233 5.16 24.91 12.39
N GLY A 234 6.18 25.70 12.73
CA GLY A 234 7.16 25.44 13.79
C GLY A 234 6.50 25.31 15.15
N ARG A 235 5.74 26.33 15.59
CA ARG A 235 4.93 26.24 16.83
C ARG A 235 3.95 25.07 16.81
N LEU A 236 3.31 24.77 15.68
CA LEU A 236 2.42 23.60 15.54
C LEU A 236 3.16 22.25 15.64
N ASP A 237 4.43 22.19 15.21
CA ASP A 237 5.27 21.00 15.31
C ASP A 237 5.94 20.89 16.71
N GLU A 238 6.25 22.01 17.36
CA GLU A 238 6.66 22.09 18.79
C GLU A 238 5.52 21.64 19.72
N ILE A 239 4.30 22.15 19.54
CA ILE A 239 3.09 21.70 20.26
C ILE A 239 2.80 20.21 19.97
N ALA A 240 3.12 19.70 18.77
CA ALA A 240 3.03 18.27 18.48
C ALA A 240 4.08 17.43 19.23
N VAL A 241 5.29 17.96 19.48
CA VAL A 241 6.28 17.33 20.38
C VAL A 241 5.79 17.33 21.82
N VAL A 242 5.22 18.45 22.31
CA VAL A 242 4.62 18.53 23.66
C VAL A 242 3.46 17.53 23.81
N ARG A 243 2.61 17.37 22.79
CA ARG A 243 1.58 16.31 22.74
C ARG A 243 2.17 14.92 22.91
N ASP A 244 3.18 14.60 22.11
CA ASP A 244 3.66 13.22 22.00
C ASP A 244 4.54 12.85 23.21
N ALA A 245 5.19 13.82 23.85
CA ALA A 245 5.76 13.68 25.19
C ALA A 245 4.65 13.46 26.26
N SER A 246 3.63 14.31 26.29
CA SER A 246 2.50 14.18 27.24
C SER A 246 1.77 12.85 27.13
N ARG A 247 1.69 12.28 25.91
CA ARG A 247 1.11 10.95 25.66
C ARG A 247 1.97 9.78 26.15
N ARG A 248 3.30 9.89 26.09
CA ARG A 248 4.23 8.87 26.62
C ARG A 248 4.14 8.82 28.14
N LEU A 249 4.22 9.98 28.78
CA LEU A 249 4.09 10.14 30.24
C LEU A 249 2.73 9.62 30.77
N LEU A 250 1.66 9.75 29.97
CA LEU A 250 0.35 9.15 30.25
C LEU A 250 0.33 7.62 30.06
N SER A 251 1.08 7.07 29.09
CA SER A 251 1.23 5.62 28.93
C SER A 251 2.04 5.03 30.08
N GLU A 252 3.22 5.57 30.37
CA GLU A 252 4.08 5.17 31.49
C GLU A 252 3.31 5.16 32.82
N THR A 253 2.48 6.20 33.06
CA THR A 253 1.58 6.28 34.22
C THR A 253 0.51 5.17 34.22
N MET A 254 0.00 4.78 33.05
CA MET A 254 -0.98 3.71 32.90
C MET A 254 -0.33 2.31 33.01
N ASP A 255 0.93 2.19 32.60
CA ASP A 255 1.73 0.96 32.69
C ASP A 255 2.17 0.73 34.15
N GLU A 256 2.56 1.78 34.91
CA GLU A 256 2.72 1.73 36.38
C GLU A 256 1.42 1.29 37.10
N ILE A 257 0.26 1.75 36.63
CA ILE A 257 -1.05 1.31 37.15
C ILE A 257 -1.35 -0.15 36.75
N THR A 258 -0.91 -0.60 35.58
CA THR A 258 -1.11 -1.97 35.11
C THR A 258 -0.20 -2.96 35.84
N GLU A 259 1.02 -2.56 36.21
CA GLU A 259 1.91 -3.34 37.08
C GLU A 259 1.28 -3.53 38.48
N MET A 260 0.76 -2.44 39.09
CA MET A 260 -0.01 -2.56 40.35
C MET A 260 -1.26 -3.45 40.21
N SER A 261 -1.91 -3.45 39.04
CA SER A 261 -3.03 -4.38 38.76
C SER A 261 -2.55 -5.82 38.65
N HIS A 262 -1.38 -6.08 38.06
CA HIS A 262 -0.84 -7.43 37.88
C HIS A 262 -0.28 -8.03 39.18
N ASP A 263 0.25 -7.21 40.08
CA ASP A 263 0.57 -7.67 41.45
C ASP A 263 -0.72 -8.00 42.22
N GLY A 264 -1.79 -7.24 42.00
CA GLY A 264 -3.14 -7.58 42.47
C GLY A 264 -3.66 -8.90 41.89
N ASP A 265 -3.55 -9.11 40.57
CA ASP A 265 -3.94 -10.35 39.89
C ASP A 265 -3.13 -11.56 40.40
N ARG A 266 -1.83 -11.40 40.71
CA ARG A 266 -1.02 -12.46 41.32
C ARG A 266 -1.54 -12.84 42.69
N HIS A 267 -1.83 -11.86 43.53
CA HIS A 267 -2.38 -12.11 44.87
C HIS A 267 -3.79 -12.73 44.79
N LEU A 268 -4.56 -12.39 43.76
CA LEU A 268 -5.83 -13.05 43.42
C LEU A 268 -5.60 -14.52 43.01
N SER A 269 -4.59 -14.82 42.19
CA SER A 269 -4.22 -16.18 41.78
C SER A 269 -3.83 -17.04 42.98
N GLU A 270 -2.99 -16.53 43.88
CA GLU A 270 -2.60 -17.20 45.13
C GLU A 270 -3.81 -17.47 46.06
N THR A 271 -4.87 -16.65 45.93
CA THR A 271 -6.15 -16.86 46.63
C THR A 271 -7.04 -17.88 45.90
N MET A 272 -6.97 -17.96 44.57
CA MET A 272 -7.67 -18.97 43.77
C MET A 272 -7.08 -20.36 43.93
N ASP A 273 -5.76 -20.50 44.03
CA ASP A 273 -5.10 -21.78 44.30
C ASP A 273 -5.59 -22.40 45.64
N GLN A 274 -5.83 -21.57 46.66
CA GLN A 274 -6.43 -21.98 47.94
C GLN A 274 -7.92 -22.38 47.82
N ILE A 275 -8.64 -21.83 46.85
CA ILE A 275 -10.04 -22.18 46.58
C ILE A 275 -10.14 -23.52 45.84
N ASP A 276 -9.23 -23.79 44.91
CA ASP A 276 -9.15 -25.11 44.24
C ASP A 276 -8.78 -26.22 45.24
N GLU A 277 -7.89 -25.95 46.21
CA GLU A 277 -7.58 -26.90 47.30
C GLU A 277 -8.81 -27.21 48.16
N MET A 278 -9.59 -26.18 48.57
CA MET A 278 -10.88 -26.38 49.25
C MET A 278 -11.92 -27.11 48.39
N SER A 279 -11.93 -26.89 47.06
CA SER A 279 -12.84 -27.58 46.15
C SER A 279 -12.55 -29.09 46.08
N HIS A 280 -11.28 -29.48 46.20
CA HIS A 280 -10.88 -30.88 46.12
C HIS A 280 -11.29 -31.68 47.39
N ASP A 281 -11.24 -31.06 48.56
CA ASP A 281 -11.85 -31.61 49.78
C ASP A 281 -13.39 -31.62 49.70
N GLY A 282 -13.99 -30.64 49.00
CA GLY A 282 -15.42 -30.63 48.69
C GLY A 282 -15.86 -31.84 47.87
N ASP A 283 -15.19 -32.13 46.75
CA ASP A 283 -15.46 -33.30 45.90
C ASP A 283 -15.31 -34.62 46.67
N ARG A 284 -14.31 -34.71 47.57
CA ARG A 284 -14.13 -35.87 48.46
C ARG A 284 -15.36 -36.11 49.33
N HIS A 285 -15.83 -35.06 50.01
CA HIS A 285 -16.97 -35.16 50.91
C HIS A 285 -18.28 -35.47 50.14
N LEU A 286 -18.36 -35.04 48.88
CA LEU A 286 -19.46 -35.35 47.97
C LEU A 286 -19.47 -36.84 47.58
N SER A 287 -18.31 -37.44 47.32
CA SER A 287 -18.18 -38.90 47.11
C SER A 287 -18.67 -39.69 48.33
N GLU A 288 -18.21 -39.33 49.53
CA GLU A 288 -18.63 -39.99 50.78
C GLU A 288 -20.14 -39.83 51.06
N THR A 289 -20.77 -38.78 50.51
CA THR A 289 -22.22 -38.56 50.58
C THR A 289 -22.97 -39.41 49.54
N MET A 290 -22.39 -39.65 48.36
CA MET A 290 -22.99 -40.52 47.34
C MET A 290 -23.03 -41.99 47.79
N ASP A 291 -21.96 -42.49 48.43
CA ASP A 291 -21.92 -43.85 48.98
C ASP A 291 -23.06 -44.09 50.00
N GLN A 292 -23.39 -43.09 50.82
CA GLN A 292 -24.52 -43.15 51.78
C GLN A 292 -25.89 -43.12 51.09
N ILE A 293 -26.01 -42.50 49.90
CA ILE A 293 -27.26 -42.45 49.14
C ILE A 293 -27.55 -43.81 48.49
N ASP A 294 -26.52 -44.50 47.98
CA ASP A 294 -26.67 -45.87 47.45
C ASP A 294 -27.06 -46.86 48.58
N GLU A 295 -26.48 -46.73 49.78
CA GLU A 295 -26.87 -47.54 50.95
C GLU A 295 -28.33 -47.30 51.37
N MET A 296 -28.78 -46.03 51.44
CA MET A 296 -30.19 -45.69 51.68
C MET A 296 -31.13 -46.18 50.57
N SER A 297 -30.69 -46.18 49.31
CA SER A 297 -31.49 -46.69 48.19
C SER A 297 -31.71 -48.20 48.30
N HIS A 298 -30.70 -48.94 48.77
CA HIS A 298 -30.79 -50.39 48.91
C HIS A 298 -31.72 -50.82 50.07
N ASP A 299 -31.71 -50.07 51.17
CA ASP A 299 -32.72 -50.22 52.25
C ASP A 299 -34.14 -49.82 51.78
N GLY A 300 -34.25 -48.83 50.88
CA GLY A 300 -35.51 -48.43 50.27
C GLY A 300 -36.12 -49.54 49.40
N ASP A 301 -35.33 -50.15 48.52
CA ASP A 301 -35.75 -51.31 47.70
C ASP A 301 -36.17 -52.51 48.59
N ARG A 302 -35.46 -52.73 49.70
CA ARG A 302 -35.82 -53.76 50.68
C ARG A 302 -37.21 -53.51 51.29
N GLN A 303 -37.48 -52.28 51.77
CA GLN A 303 -38.78 -51.93 52.35
C GLN A 303 -39.91 -52.01 51.33
N LEU A 304 -39.63 -51.70 50.05
CA LEU A 304 -40.58 -51.91 48.95
C LEU A 304 -40.94 -53.39 48.76
N SER A 305 -39.96 -54.29 48.78
CA SER A 305 -40.21 -55.74 48.73
C SER A 305 -41.07 -56.22 49.90
N GLU A 306 -40.69 -55.86 51.14
CA GLU A 306 -41.44 -56.23 52.35
C GLU A 306 -42.87 -55.67 52.38
N THR A 307 -43.12 -54.56 51.67
CA THR A 307 -44.47 -53.97 51.49
C THR A 307 -45.26 -54.69 50.41
N MET A 308 -44.62 -55.15 49.33
CA MET A 308 -45.28 -55.92 48.26
C MET A 308 -45.73 -57.30 48.77
N ASP A 309 -44.90 -57.98 49.56
CA ASP A 309 -45.26 -59.27 50.18
C ASP A 309 -46.53 -59.15 51.06
N GLN A 310 -46.68 -58.05 51.81
CA GLN A 310 -47.87 -57.77 52.62
C GLN A 310 -49.12 -57.47 51.77
N ILE A 311 -48.97 -56.87 50.59
CA ILE A 311 -50.08 -56.60 49.68
C ILE A 311 -50.61 -57.90 49.06
N ASP A 312 -49.72 -58.82 48.68
CA ASP A 312 -50.12 -60.14 48.18
C ASP A 312 -50.80 -60.97 49.27
N GLU A 313 -50.32 -60.93 50.53
CA GLU A 313 -50.98 -61.59 51.67
C GLU A 313 -52.39 -61.02 51.93
N MET A 314 -52.55 -59.69 51.96
CA MET A 314 -53.87 -59.04 52.07
C MET A 314 -54.80 -59.35 50.90
N SER A 315 -54.27 -59.50 49.67
CA SER A 315 -55.07 -59.90 48.51
C SER A 315 -55.55 -61.34 48.64
N HIS A 316 -54.73 -62.24 49.19
CA HIS A 316 -55.09 -63.65 49.38
C HIS A 316 -56.18 -63.84 50.44
N ASP A 317 -56.11 -63.09 51.55
CA ASP A 317 -57.19 -63.04 52.54
C ASP A 317 -58.46 -62.37 51.98
N GLY A 318 -58.33 -61.39 51.10
CA GLY A 318 -59.45 -60.77 50.38
C GLY A 318 -60.20 -61.76 49.48
N ASP A 319 -59.48 -62.52 48.65
CA ASP A 319 -60.04 -63.58 47.80
C ASP A 319 -60.67 -64.70 48.64
N ARG A 320 -60.05 -65.04 49.79
CA ARG A 320 -60.59 -66.01 50.75
C ARG A 320 -61.95 -65.58 51.29
N HIS A 321 -62.05 -64.35 51.80
CA HIS A 321 -63.33 -63.82 52.31
C HIS A 321 -64.39 -63.66 51.22
N LEU A 322 -64.00 -63.37 49.98
CA LEU A 322 -64.90 -63.41 48.82
C LEU A 322 -65.48 -64.82 48.60
N SER A 323 -64.64 -65.87 48.63
CA SER A 323 -65.11 -67.26 48.55
C SER A 323 -66.06 -67.61 49.70
N GLU A 324 -65.67 -67.33 50.95
CA GLU A 324 -66.50 -67.60 52.14
C GLU A 324 -67.83 -66.83 52.13
N THR A 325 -67.90 -65.68 51.44
CA THR A 325 -69.13 -64.90 51.23
C THR A 325 -69.99 -65.49 50.10
N MET A 326 -69.38 -65.99 49.03
CA MET A 326 -70.10 -66.65 47.92
C MET A 326 -70.73 -67.98 48.37
N ASP A 327 -70.03 -68.78 49.18
CA ASP A 327 -70.57 -70.02 49.77
C ASP A 327 -71.84 -69.74 50.61
N GLN A 328 -71.85 -68.66 51.39
CA GLN A 328 -73.03 -68.24 52.17
C GLN A 328 -74.20 -67.79 51.28
N ILE A 329 -73.91 -67.17 50.13
CA ILE A 329 -74.95 -66.76 49.15
C ILE A 329 -75.60 -67.98 48.50
N ASP A 330 -74.82 -69.01 48.13
CA ASP A 330 -75.35 -70.25 47.57
C ASP A 330 -76.15 -71.08 48.59
N GLU A 331 -75.79 -71.05 49.88
CA GLU A 331 -76.61 -71.66 50.95
C GLU A 331 -77.92 -70.89 51.18
N MET A 332 -77.91 -69.55 51.15
CA MET A 332 -79.14 -68.75 51.20
C MET A 332 -80.03 -69.01 49.98
N SER A 333 -79.44 -69.14 48.79
CA SER A 333 -80.13 -69.47 47.54
C SER A 333 -80.85 -70.83 47.61
N HIS A 334 -80.14 -71.89 48.04
CA HIS A 334 -80.71 -73.22 48.24
C HIS A 334 -81.86 -73.27 49.25
N ASN A 335 -81.85 -72.39 50.26
CA ASN A 335 -82.96 -72.28 51.21
C ASN A 335 -84.15 -71.49 50.66
N GLY A 336 -83.91 -70.50 49.78
CA GLY A 336 -84.96 -69.80 49.03
C GLY A 336 -85.74 -70.73 48.09
N ASP A 337 -85.05 -71.56 47.31
CA ASP A 337 -85.68 -72.50 46.37
C ASP A 337 -86.54 -73.57 47.06
N ARG A 338 -86.17 -74.01 48.28
CA ARG A 338 -87.03 -74.88 49.09
C ARG A 338 -88.36 -74.21 49.43
N HIS A 339 -88.34 -72.95 49.87
CA HIS A 339 -89.55 -72.21 50.20
C HIS A 339 -90.45 -71.93 48.98
N LEU A 340 -89.88 -71.80 47.78
CA LEU A 340 -90.66 -71.65 46.55
C LEU A 340 -91.40 -72.93 46.13
N GLN A 341 -90.94 -74.12 46.53
CA GLN A 341 -91.65 -75.38 46.24
C GLN A 341 -92.90 -75.55 47.12
N ASP A 342 -92.84 -75.22 48.41
CA ASP A 342 -93.97 -75.36 49.34
C ASP A 342 -95.20 -74.53 48.92
N VAL A 343 -94.99 -73.35 48.35
CA VAL A 343 -96.05 -72.41 47.94
C VAL A 343 -96.85 -72.91 46.71
N SER A 344 -96.40 -73.95 46.02
CA SER A 344 -96.98 -74.41 44.75
C SER A 344 -98.27 -75.25 44.85
N THR A 345 -98.82 -75.49 46.05
CA THR A 345 -99.83 -76.55 46.29
C THR A 345 -101.24 -76.10 46.73
N SER A 346 -101.78 -74.99 46.18
CA SER A 346 -103.23 -74.73 46.27
C SER A 346 -103.86 -74.03 45.04
N ASN A 347 -104.99 -74.59 44.60
CA ASN A 347 -105.80 -74.26 43.40
C ASN A 347 -107.05 -73.41 43.81
N PRO A 348 -107.97 -72.93 42.92
CA PRO A 348 -107.92 -72.82 41.45
C PRO A 348 -108.58 -71.54 40.81
N THR A 349 -108.54 -71.48 39.46
CA THR A 349 -109.54 -70.90 38.51
C THR A 349 -109.75 -69.38 38.33
N GLY A 350 -109.60 -68.93 37.05
CA GLY A 350 -110.13 -67.68 36.49
C GLY A 350 -109.65 -67.44 35.05
N ASN A 351 -110.54 -67.40 34.05
CA ASN A 351 -110.20 -67.28 32.61
C ASN A 351 -110.38 -65.85 32.04
N VAL A 352 -109.65 -65.50 30.96
CA VAL A 352 -110.16 -65.00 29.63
C VAL A 352 -109.11 -64.17 28.82
N SER A 353 -108.63 -64.78 27.73
CA SER A 353 -108.44 -64.32 26.33
C SER A 353 -107.95 -62.90 25.89
N THR A 354 -106.85 -62.87 25.09
CA THR A 354 -106.64 -62.18 23.75
C THR A 354 -106.92 -60.66 23.51
N SER A 355 -106.23 -59.87 22.65
CA SER A 355 -105.11 -60.05 21.67
C SER A 355 -104.66 -58.70 21.01
N ASN A 356 -103.61 -58.74 20.16
CA ASN A 356 -103.08 -57.73 19.19
C ASN A 356 -101.96 -56.76 19.70
N LEU A 357 -100.78 -56.52 19.09
CA LEU A 357 -100.27 -56.36 17.68
C LEU A 357 -100.31 -54.89 17.18
N THR A 358 -99.30 -54.28 16.50
CA THR A 358 -98.04 -54.73 15.82
C THR A 358 -96.94 -53.63 15.73
N GLY A 359 -95.65 -54.03 15.69
CA GLY A 359 -94.66 -53.73 14.59
C GLY A 359 -93.49 -52.80 14.97
N LYS A 360 -92.41 -52.56 14.20
CA LYS A 360 -91.68 -53.19 13.04
C LYS A 360 -90.27 -52.51 12.93
N ALA A 361 -89.11 -53.16 12.71
CA ALA A 361 -88.51 -53.81 11.50
C ALA A 361 -87.91 -52.84 10.42
N ASN A 362 -86.73 -53.03 9.77
CA ASN A 362 -85.52 -53.85 10.06
C ASN A 362 -84.29 -53.54 9.13
N THR A 363 -83.06 -53.80 9.61
CA THR A 363 -81.78 -54.28 8.94
C THR A 363 -81.26 -53.91 7.52
N SER A 364 -79.93 -53.63 7.47
CA SER A 364 -78.83 -54.16 6.57
C SER A 364 -78.56 -53.71 5.11
N GLN A 365 -77.26 -53.48 4.76
CA GLN A 365 -76.55 -53.95 3.52
C GLN A 365 -75.00 -53.68 3.50
N VAL A 366 -74.28 -54.10 2.43
CA VAL A 366 -72.79 -54.21 2.29
C VAL A 366 -72.33 -54.01 0.81
N MET A 367 -71.03 -53.68 0.54
CA MET A 367 -70.30 -53.56 -0.77
C MET A 367 -70.55 -52.26 -1.62
N SER A 368 -69.69 -51.76 -2.55
CA SER A 368 -68.28 -52.05 -3.01
C SER A 368 -67.69 -50.99 -4.00
N PHE A 369 -66.36 -51.06 -4.29
CA PHE A 369 -65.57 -50.61 -5.49
C PHE A 369 -65.43 -49.12 -5.96
N GLY A 370 -64.27 -48.78 -6.57
CA GLY A 370 -64.15 -47.76 -7.66
C GLY A 370 -62.86 -46.90 -7.73
N ASP A 371 -62.18 -46.83 -8.89
CA ASP A 371 -60.98 -46.01 -9.19
C ASP A 371 -61.21 -44.90 -10.27
N GLY A 372 -60.35 -43.85 -10.30
CA GLY A 372 -59.74 -43.39 -11.57
C GLY A 372 -60.14 -42.05 -12.26
N SER A 373 -59.25 -41.05 -12.15
CA SER A 373 -58.67 -40.22 -13.24
C SER A 373 -59.47 -39.32 -14.25
N SER A 374 -59.18 -38.01 -14.20
CA SER A 374 -58.83 -37.09 -15.34
C SER A 374 -59.85 -36.37 -16.27
N ALA A 375 -59.49 -35.11 -16.63
CA ALA A 375 -59.63 -34.40 -17.94
C ALA A 375 -60.75 -33.34 -18.26
N SER A 376 -60.41 -32.05 -18.03
CA SER A 376 -60.18 -30.97 -19.05
C SER A 376 -61.27 -30.12 -19.79
N MET A 377 -60.98 -28.79 -19.90
CA MET A 377 -61.46 -27.73 -20.86
C MET A 377 -62.93 -27.23 -20.74
N PHE A 378 -63.35 -26.01 -21.15
CA PHE A 378 -63.01 -25.13 -22.31
C PHE A 378 -63.14 -23.58 -22.05
N PHE A 379 -62.14 -22.79 -22.51
CA PHE A 379 -62.17 -21.42 -23.14
C PHE A 379 -62.88 -20.20 -22.46
N GLY A 380 -62.45 -18.93 -22.67
CA GLY A 380 -61.21 -18.38 -23.30
C GLY A 380 -61.33 -16.95 -23.91
N VAL A 381 -60.18 -16.26 -24.10
CA VAL A 381 -59.92 -15.08 -25.03
C VAL A 381 -60.66 -13.75 -24.69
N SER A 382 -60.23 -12.50 -24.98
CA SER A 382 -59.05 -11.78 -25.56
C SER A 382 -58.70 -10.55 -24.67
N ASN A 383 -57.61 -9.76 -24.74
CA ASN A 383 -56.49 -9.45 -25.68
C ASN A 383 -56.63 -8.19 -26.60
N LEU A 384 -55.72 -7.22 -26.39
CA LEU A 384 -55.33 -6.05 -27.22
C LEU A 384 -53.93 -5.63 -26.72
N THR A 385 -52.80 -5.46 -27.43
CA THR A 385 -52.36 -5.40 -28.85
C THR A 385 -52.31 -4.03 -29.57
N LYS A 386 -51.12 -3.39 -29.54
CA LYS A 386 -50.36 -2.74 -30.64
C LYS A 386 -49.01 -2.21 -30.09
N GLU A 387 -47.83 -2.41 -30.68
CA GLU A 387 -47.30 -2.05 -32.02
C GLU A 387 -47.17 -0.52 -32.25
N ALA A 388 -46.18 0.02 -32.96
CA ALA A 388 -44.82 -0.46 -33.32
C ALA A 388 -43.98 0.72 -33.89
N ASP A 389 -42.65 0.58 -33.81
CA ASP A 389 -41.62 1.11 -34.74
C ASP A 389 -41.31 2.62 -34.97
N PHE A 390 -40.05 2.82 -35.41
CA PHE A 390 -39.48 3.91 -36.25
C PHE A 390 -39.14 5.33 -35.74
N VAL A 391 -37.93 5.46 -35.16
CA VAL A 391 -36.80 6.31 -35.66
C VAL A 391 -37.12 7.65 -36.38
N ARG A 392 -36.94 8.82 -35.70
CA ARG A 392 -35.84 9.81 -35.94
C ARG A 392 -35.90 11.11 -35.08
N ARG A 393 -34.72 11.54 -34.59
CA ARG A 393 -34.27 12.92 -34.27
C ARG A 393 -35.31 14.03 -33.96
N ARG A 394 -35.30 14.54 -32.72
CA ARG A 394 -35.01 15.97 -32.43
C ARG A 394 -34.49 16.17 -31.00
N LEU A 395 -34.18 17.41 -30.60
CA LEU A 395 -33.66 17.72 -29.27
C LEU A 395 -34.77 17.60 -28.20
N LEU A 396 -34.40 17.15 -27.00
CA LEU A 396 -35.15 17.34 -25.76
C LEU A 396 -34.24 17.98 -24.71
N SER A 397 -33.89 19.23 -24.94
CA SER A 397 -33.86 20.20 -23.86
C SER A 397 -35.31 20.56 -23.53
N MET A 398 -35.71 20.44 -22.27
CA MET A 398 -36.84 21.23 -21.77
C MET A 398 -36.28 22.62 -21.54
N THR A 399 -36.48 23.52 -22.50
CA THR A 399 -36.43 24.97 -22.27
C THR A 399 -37.82 25.38 -21.81
N TYR A 400 -37.90 25.99 -20.63
CA TYR A 400 -39.10 26.72 -20.22
C TYR A 400 -38.90 28.16 -20.70
N ASP A 401 -39.85 28.65 -21.48
CA ASP A 401 -39.89 29.99 -22.05
C ASP A 401 -41.35 30.43 -21.83
N GLY A 402 -41.54 31.27 -20.81
CA GLY A 402 -42.79 31.28 -20.03
C GLY A 402 -43.09 32.63 -19.40
N SER A 403 -43.01 33.69 -20.21
CA SER A 403 -43.35 35.04 -19.76
C SER A 403 -44.76 35.14 -19.14
N SER A 404 -44.87 35.94 -18.07
CA SER A 404 -46.09 36.29 -17.28
C SER A 404 -46.48 35.46 -16.05
N GLU A 405 -45.58 34.66 -15.48
CA GLU A 405 -45.63 34.28 -14.04
C GLU A 405 -44.44 34.89 -13.29
N ASN A 406 -44.64 35.44 -12.09
CA ASN A 406 -43.60 36.16 -11.32
C ASN A 406 -42.44 35.29 -10.77
N GLU A 407 -42.43 33.98 -11.02
CA GLU A 407 -41.40 33.07 -10.50
C GLU A 407 -41.22 31.84 -11.40
N VAL A 408 -40.09 31.73 -12.12
CA VAL A 408 -39.77 30.51 -12.90
C VAL A 408 -39.01 29.48 -12.06
N LYS A 409 -39.65 28.32 -11.87
CA LYS A 409 -39.11 27.14 -11.19
C LYS A 409 -38.87 25.98 -12.16
N GLN A 410 -37.62 25.73 -12.54
CA GLN A 410 -37.26 24.55 -13.35
C GLN A 410 -36.74 23.38 -12.48
N TYR A 411 -37.43 22.24 -12.55
CA TYR A 411 -37.02 20.99 -11.90
C TYR A 411 -36.58 19.92 -12.89
N GLY A 412 -35.86 18.91 -12.40
CA GLY A 412 -35.71 17.65 -13.13
C GLY A 412 -34.74 16.67 -12.50
N GLU A 413 -34.91 15.39 -12.85
CA GLU A 413 -34.16 14.26 -12.29
C GLU A 413 -33.53 13.39 -13.40
N GLY A 414 -32.80 12.36 -12.99
CA GLY A 414 -32.30 11.30 -13.86
C GLY A 414 -31.15 11.68 -14.81
N ASN A 415 -30.81 10.76 -15.71
CA ASN A 415 -29.62 10.80 -16.57
C ASN A 415 -29.74 11.77 -17.78
N LYS A 416 -30.35 12.95 -17.61
CA LYS A 416 -30.50 13.97 -18.67
C LYS A 416 -29.13 14.56 -19.09
N ARG A 417 -28.92 14.82 -20.39
CA ARG A 417 -27.60 15.27 -20.92
C ARG A 417 -27.30 16.75 -20.65
N ARG A 418 -28.27 17.64 -20.87
CA ARG A 418 -28.26 19.07 -20.51
C ARG A 418 -29.63 19.39 -19.91
N LEU A 419 -29.66 20.24 -18.90
CA LEU A 419 -30.81 21.06 -18.53
C LEU A 419 -30.36 22.52 -18.69
N LEU A 420 -31.29 23.38 -19.09
CA LEU A 420 -31.07 24.79 -19.39
C LEU A 420 -32.31 25.56 -18.95
N ASN A 421 -32.11 26.61 -18.17
CA ASN A 421 -33.11 27.58 -17.80
C ASN A 421 -32.61 28.94 -18.30
N ASP A 422 -33.47 29.70 -18.98
CA ASP A 422 -33.09 30.78 -19.90
C ASP A 422 -34.17 31.91 -19.87
N PRO A 423 -34.49 32.51 -18.70
CA PRO A 423 -35.52 33.56 -18.58
C PRO A 423 -34.96 34.96 -18.93
N LEU A 424 -35.83 35.80 -19.51
CA LEU A 424 -35.43 37.08 -20.11
C LEU A 424 -35.59 38.31 -19.18
N SER A 425 -36.60 38.34 -18.29
CA SER A 425 -36.74 39.35 -17.23
C SER A 425 -37.86 38.98 -16.25
N GLU A 426 -37.53 38.50 -15.04
CA GLU A 426 -38.50 38.00 -14.05
C GLU A 426 -37.99 38.21 -12.61
N ASP A 427 -38.90 38.45 -11.66
CA ASP A 427 -38.57 38.80 -10.27
C ASP A 427 -37.70 37.72 -9.55
N GLU A 428 -38.07 36.44 -9.61
CA GLU A 428 -37.27 35.34 -9.03
C GLU A 428 -37.09 34.12 -9.96
N VAL A 429 -35.84 33.68 -10.13
CA VAL A 429 -35.42 32.58 -11.01
C VAL A 429 -34.82 31.42 -10.22
N LYS A 430 -35.43 30.22 -10.32
CA LYS A 430 -35.03 29.02 -9.57
C LYS A 430 -34.78 27.80 -10.48
N GLN A 431 -33.56 27.25 -10.46
CA GLN A 431 -33.25 25.99 -11.14
C GLN A 431 -32.74 24.91 -10.18
N TYR A 432 -33.42 23.77 -10.18
CA TYR A 432 -33.09 22.59 -9.39
C TYR A 432 -32.68 21.41 -10.27
N GLY A 433 -31.89 20.49 -9.71
CA GLY A 433 -31.88 19.14 -10.28
C GLY A 433 -30.86 18.15 -9.71
N GLU A 434 -31.29 16.90 -9.68
CA GLU A 434 -30.57 15.77 -9.09
C GLU A 434 -29.89 14.86 -10.14
N GLY A 435 -29.15 13.83 -9.73
CA GLY A 435 -28.67 12.76 -10.62
C GLY A 435 -27.49 13.06 -11.56
N ASN A 436 -27.12 12.06 -12.38
CA ASN A 436 -25.87 12.05 -13.17
C ASN A 436 -25.92 12.89 -14.47
N LYS A 437 -26.01 14.22 -14.36
CA LYS A 437 -26.11 15.14 -15.51
C LYS A 437 -24.74 15.58 -16.03
N ARG A 438 -24.59 15.78 -17.35
CA ARG A 438 -23.31 16.30 -17.90
C ARG A 438 -23.17 17.80 -17.69
N ARG A 439 -24.20 18.59 -17.97
CA ARG A 439 -24.28 20.03 -17.63
C ARG A 439 -25.67 20.33 -17.05
N LEU A 440 -25.72 21.11 -15.99
CA LEU A 440 -26.90 21.88 -15.57
C LEU A 440 -26.47 23.34 -15.65
N LEU A 441 -27.24 24.16 -16.37
CA LEU A 441 -26.92 25.53 -16.71
C LEU A 441 -28.15 26.41 -16.44
N ASN A 442 -27.97 27.50 -15.72
CA ASN A 442 -28.94 28.58 -15.55
C ASN A 442 -28.29 29.82 -16.17
N ASP A 443 -29.06 30.53 -16.99
CA ASP A 443 -28.62 31.54 -17.96
C ASP A 443 -29.64 32.69 -17.81
N ALA A 444 -29.50 33.52 -16.76
CA ALA A 444 -30.55 34.44 -16.30
C ALA A 444 -30.24 35.87 -16.71
N SER A 445 -31.00 36.39 -17.68
CA SER A 445 -30.69 37.67 -18.35
C SER A 445 -30.94 38.90 -17.47
N SER A 446 -31.97 38.85 -16.61
CA SER A 446 -32.22 39.80 -15.54
C SER A 446 -33.26 39.25 -14.57
N GLY A 447 -33.10 39.59 -13.28
CA GLY A 447 -34.09 39.36 -12.23
C GLY A 447 -33.67 40.04 -10.93
N ASP A 448 -34.48 39.92 -9.88
CA ASP A 448 -34.12 40.45 -8.56
C ASP A 448 -33.38 39.35 -7.76
N GLU A 449 -33.91 38.12 -7.72
CA GLU A 449 -33.24 36.96 -7.11
C GLU A 449 -32.97 35.78 -8.08
N VAL A 450 -31.73 35.25 -8.13
CA VAL A 450 -31.34 34.11 -8.99
C VAL A 450 -30.71 32.97 -8.19
N LYS A 451 -31.34 31.78 -8.19
CA LYS A 451 -31.00 30.67 -7.28
C LYS A 451 -30.84 29.32 -8.02
N GLN A 452 -29.62 28.78 -8.07
CA GLN A 452 -29.32 27.48 -8.71
C GLN A 452 -28.87 26.42 -7.70
N TYR A 453 -29.56 25.28 -7.68
CA TYR A 453 -29.30 24.14 -6.79
C TYR A 453 -28.89 22.89 -7.57
N GLY A 454 -28.08 22.02 -6.96
CA GLY A 454 -27.71 20.79 -7.66
C GLY A 454 -26.96 19.71 -6.93
N GLU A 455 -27.56 18.53 -6.87
CA GLU A 455 -27.00 17.33 -6.23
C GLU A 455 -26.47 16.29 -7.26
N GLY A 456 -25.75 15.26 -6.79
CA GLY A 456 -25.27 14.15 -7.61
C GLY A 456 -24.03 14.41 -8.50
N ASN A 457 -23.63 13.40 -9.29
CA ASN A 457 -22.38 13.44 -10.07
C ASN A 457 -22.48 14.32 -11.33
N LYS A 458 -22.16 15.61 -11.23
CA LYS A 458 -22.18 16.55 -12.37
C LYS A 458 -20.78 16.85 -12.91
N ARG A 459 -20.61 16.89 -14.25
CA ARG A 459 -19.33 17.38 -14.82
C ARG A 459 -19.19 18.89 -14.69
N MET A 460 -20.29 19.62 -14.85
CA MET A 460 -20.34 21.08 -14.73
C MET A 460 -21.71 21.47 -14.18
N LEU A 461 -21.70 22.33 -13.18
CA LEU A 461 -22.81 23.18 -12.78
C LEU A 461 -22.30 24.62 -13.01
N LEU A 462 -23.04 25.40 -13.79
CA LEU A 462 -22.75 26.80 -14.12
C LEU A 462 -24.04 27.59 -13.90
N ASN A 463 -23.92 28.69 -13.16
CA ASN A 463 -24.91 29.74 -13.06
C ASN A 463 -24.25 30.96 -13.70
N ASP A 464 -24.92 31.54 -14.68
CA ASP A 464 -24.53 32.69 -15.49
C ASP A 464 -25.68 33.69 -15.34
N ALA A 465 -25.44 34.86 -14.74
CA ALA A 465 -26.52 35.69 -14.21
C ALA A 465 -26.25 37.20 -14.18
N SER A 466 -27.33 37.97 -14.32
CA SER A 466 -27.47 39.35 -13.84
C SER A 466 -28.64 39.43 -12.87
N SER A 467 -28.39 39.93 -11.66
CA SER A 467 -29.41 40.24 -10.66
C SER A 467 -29.36 41.71 -10.27
N ARG A 468 -30.42 42.19 -9.61
CA ARG A 468 -30.34 43.34 -8.70
C ARG A 468 -29.89 42.88 -7.31
N ASP A 469 -30.68 42.04 -6.66
CA ASP A 469 -30.56 41.83 -5.21
C ASP A 469 -29.64 40.64 -4.85
N GLU A 470 -29.98 39.39 -5.19
CA GLU A 470 -29.19 38.22 -4.72
C GLU A 470 -28.98 37.12 -5.77
N VAL A 471 -27.73 36.65 -5.89
CA VAL A 471 -27.37 35.43 -6.62
C VAL A 471 -26.85 34.33 -5.69
N ARG A 472 -27.54 33.18 -5.63
CA ARG A 472 -27.13 31.99 -4.86
C ARG A 472 -26.85 30.77 -5.75
N GLN A 473 -25.66 30.18 -5.65
CA GLN A 473 -25.37 28.86 -6.24
C GLN A 473 -24.97 27.83 -5.17
N TYR A 474 -25.70 26.71 -5.13
CA TYR A 474 -25.46 25.58 -4.24
C TYR A 474 -25.06 24.32 -5.00
N GLY A 475 -24.24 23.47 -4.36
CA GLY A 475 -24.33 22.05 -4.68
C GLY A 475 -23.29 21.12 -4.05
N GLU A 476 -23.78 20.05 -3.46
CA GLU A 476 -23.06 18.96 -2.79
C GLU A 476 -22.47 17.91 -3.76
N SER A 477 -21.88 16.83 -3.22
CA SER A 477 -21.43 15.67 -4.00
C SER A 477 -20.34 15.95 -5.08
N ASN A 478 -19.98 14.92 -5.86
CA ASN A 478 -18.88 14.95 -6.82
C ASN A 478 -19.14 15.90 -8.01
N LYS A 479 -18.43 17.04 -8.06
CA LYS A 479 -18.43 17.95 -9.23
C LYS A 479 -17.02 18.21 -9.78
N ARG A 480 -16.86 18.26 -11.12
CA ARG A 480 -15.54 18.64 -11.71
C ARG A 480 -15.33 20.16 -11.73
N ARG A 481 -16.35 20.93 -12.11
CA ARG A 481 -16.40 22.38 -11.97
C ARG A 481 -17.75 22.76 -11.39
N LEU A 482 -17.74 23.62 -10.38
CA LEU A 482 -18.88 24.42 -9.93
C LEU A 482 -18.43 25.87 -10.14
N LEU A 483 -19.22 26.61 -10.94
CA LEU A 483 -18.89 27.94 -11.46
C LEU A 483 -20.11 28.84 -11.26
N ASN A 484 -19.93 29.97 -10.59
CA ASN A 484 -20.91 31.04 -10.49
C ASN A 484 -20.25 32.25 -11.15
N ASP A 485 -20.91 32.79 -12.17
CA ASP A 485 -20.41 33.83 -13.08
C ASP A 485 -21.48 34.94 -13.04
N VAL A 486 -21.15 36.08 -12.44
CA VAL A 486 -22.14 37.10 -12.05
C VAL A 486 -21.72 38.48 -12.53
N SER A 487 -22.57 39.07 -13.37
CA SER A 487 -22.37 40.40 -13.94
C SER A 487 -22.79 41.53 -12.99
N SER A 488 -23.82 41.31 -12.17
CA SER A 488 -24.30 42.22 -11.12
C SER A 488 -25.12 41.47 -10.07
N GLY A 489 -25.10 41.97 -8.84
CA GLY A 489 -26.05 41.64 -7.78
C GLY A 489 -25.50 42.02 -6.40
N ASP A 490 -26.30 42.69 -5.56
CA ASP A 490 -25.86 43.25 -4.27
C ASP A 490 -25.26 42.17 -3.34
N GLU A 491 -25.80 40.94 -3.35
CA GLU A 491 -25.21 39.81 -2.62
C GLU A 491 -24.96 38.57 -3.51
N VAL A 492 -23.71 38.10 -3.55
CA VAL A 492 -23.28 36.97 -4.40
C VAL A 492 -22.72 35.83 -3.55
N LYS A 493 -23.48 34.73 -3.43
CA LYS A 493 -23.20 33.59 -2.56
C LYS A 493 -22.97 32.29 -3.33
N GLN A 494 -21.79 31.68 -3.16
CA GLN A 494 -21.50 30.34 -3.68
C GLN A 494 -21.15 29.34 -2.57
N TYR A 495 -21.97 28.29 -2.46
CA TYR A 495 -21.79 27.18 -1.51
C TYR A 495 -21.42 25.88 -2.24
N GLY A 496 -20.57 25.05 -1.63
CA GLY A 496 -20.34 23.73 -2.18
C GLY A 496 -19.62 22.75 -1.26
N GLU A 497 -20.27 21.63 -0.97
CA GLU A 497 -19.80 20.56 -0.08
C GLU A 497 -19.30 19.32 -0.85
N GLY A 498 -18.28 18.62 -0.35
CA GLY A 498 -17.76 17.39 -0.96
C GLY A 498 -16.79 17.58 -2.13
N ASN A 499 -16.49 16.47 -2.84
CA ASN A 499 -15.37 16.37 -3.79
C ASN A 499 -15.49 17.32 -5.00
N LYS A 500 -14.71 18.42 -5.00
CA LYS A 500 -14.67 19.40 -6.12
C LYS A 500 -13.24 19.62 -6.62
N ARG A 501 -13.03 19.57 -7.95
CA ARG A 501 -11.71 19.91 -8.52
C ARG A 501 -11.50 21.43 -8.60
N ARG A 502 -12.50 22.18 -9.05
CA ARG A 502 -12.53 23.64 -8.92
C ARG A 502 -13.90 24.07 -8.40
N LEU A 503 -13.88 24.94 -7.40
CA LEU A 503 -14.97 25.84 -7.08
C LEU A 503 -14.47 27.25 -7.45
N LEU A 504 -15.27 28.00 -8.19
CA LEU A 504 -14.94 29.34 -8.71
C LEU A 504 -16.21 30.19 -8.64
N ASN A 505 -16.11 31.31 -7.93
CA ASN A 505 -17.11 32.37 -7.86
C ASN A 505 -16.44 33.59 -8.49
N ASP A 506 -17.08 34.18 -9.49
CA ASP A 506 -16.58 35.26 -10.34
C ASP A 506 -17.66 36.34 -10.35
N ALA A 507 -17.37 37.53 -9.83
CA ALA A 507 -18.33 38.61 -9.64
C ALA A 507 -17.78 39.94 -10.13
N SER A 508 -18.49 40.58 -11.06
CA SER A 508 -18.07 41.87 -11.63
C SER A 508 -18.38 43.05 -10.70
N SER A 509 -19.55 43.05 -10.05
CA SER A 509 -19.92 44.01 -9.02
C SER A 509 -20.97 43.41 -8.06
N GLY A 510 -20.78 43.61 -6.76
CA GLY A 510 -21.74 43.28 -5.70
C GLY A 510 -21.20 43.61 -4.32
N ASP A 511 -22.03 44.12 -3.41
CA ASP A 511 -21.62 44.66 -2.11
C ASP A 511 -21.03 43.58 -1.18
N GLU A 512 -21.65 42.39 -1.12
CA GLU A 512 -21.14 41.23 -0.36
C GLU A 512 -20.87 40.01 -1.27
N VAL A 513 -19.59 39.64 -1.42
CA VAL A 513 -19.17 38.49 -2.27
C VAL A 513 -18.62 37.35 -1.42
N ASN A 514 -19.37 36.25 -1.40
CA ASN A 514 -19.36 35.22 -0.35
C ASN A 514 -19.10 33.82 -0.93
N GLN A 515 -17.95 33.20 -0.63
CA GLN A 515 -17.66 31.82 -1.05
C GLN A 515 -17.39 30.86 0.11
N TYR A 516 -18.29 29.89 0.28
CA TYR A 516 -18.24 28.87 1.33
C TYR A 516 -17.80 27.51 0.78
N GLY A 517 -17.11 26.72 1.59
CA GLY A 517 -16.64 25.44 1.08
C GLY A 517 -16.13 24.41 2.07
N GLU A 518 -16.65 23.20 1.92
CA GLU A 518 -16.30 22.04 2.74
C GLU A 518 -15.80 20.87 1.87
N GLY A 519 -15.03 19.97 2.48
CA GLY A 519 -14.60 18.70 1.88
C GLY A 519 -13.35 18.79 0.99
N ASN A 520 -13.10 17.74 0.20
CA ASN A 520 -11.89 17.61 -0.61
C ASN A 520 -11.91 18.57 -1.83
N LYS A 521 -11.14 19.66 -1.78
CA LYS A 521 -11.06 20.67 -2.86
C LYS A 521 -9.64 20.90 -3.36
N GLN A 522 -9.43 20.81 -4.69
CA GLN A 522 -8.09 21.02 -5.27
C GLN A 522 -7.72 22.50 -5.43
N ARG A 523 -8.67 23.36 -5.85
CA ARG A 523 -8.56 24.82 -5.80
C ARG A 523 -9.91 25.42 -5.42
N LEU A 524 -9.87 26.36 -4.48
CA LEU A 524 -10.91 27.33 -4.18
C LEU A 524 -10.44 28.66 -4.80
N LEU A 525 -11.32 29.37 -5.51
CA LEU A 525 -11.07 30.71 -6.04
C LEU A 525 -12.34 31.52 -5.89
N ASN A 526 -12.24 32.67 -5.26
CA ASN A 526 -13.25 33.71 -5.27
C ASN A 526 -12.57 34.93 -5.90
N ASP A 527 -13.22 35.50 -6.90
CA ASP A 527 -12.74 36.56 -7.78
C ASP A 527 -13.81 37.67 -7.77
N ALA A 528 -13.45 38.89 -7.39
CA ALA A 528 -14.38 40.00 -7.19
C ALA A 528 -13.79 41.32 -7.72
N SER A 529 -14.36 41.83 -8.82
CA SER A 529 -13.83 43.04 -9.47
C SER A 529 -14.25 44.34 -8.77
N SER A 530 -15.38 44.35 -8.06
CA SER A 530 -15.77 45.43 -7.14
C SER A 530 -16.78 44.92 -6.10
N GLY A 531 -16.64 45.37 -4.84
CA GLY A 531 -17.49 45.02 -3.71
C GLY A 531 -16.91 45.52 -2.40
N ASP A 532 -17.76 45.70 -1.37
CA ASP A 532 -17.36 46.29 -0.09
C ASP A 532 -16.82 45.25 0.90
N GLU A 533 -17.44 44.06 0.98
CA GLU A 533 -16.97 42.97 1.84
C GLU A 533 -16.86 41.62 1.11
N VAL A 534 -15.65 41.07 1.04
CA VAL A 534 -15.36 39.82 0.30
C VAL A 534 -14.89 38.71 1.25
N LYS A 535 -15.73 37.70 1.48
CA LYS A 535 -15.48 36.62 2.46
C LYS A 535 -15.27 35.25 1.78
N GLN A 536 -14.15 34.58 2.07
CA GLN A 536 -13.88 33.19 1.65
C GLN A 536 -13.70 32.26 2.85
N TYR A 537 -14.62 31.31 3.03
CA TYR A 537 -14.64 30.36 4.15
C TYR A 537 -14.22 28.94 3.72
N GLY A 538 -13.56 28.22 4.63
CA GLY A 538 -13.08 26.90 4.26
C GLY A 538 -12.70 25.89 5.33
N GLU A 539 -13.32 24.71 5.23
CA GLU A 539 -12.99 23.53 6.04
C GLU A 539 -12.59 22.33 5.17
N GLY A 540 -11.72 21.46 5.69
CA GLY A 540 -11.38 20.16 5.11
C GLY A 540 -10.09 20.09 4.29
N ASN A 541 -9.95 19.05 3.47
CA ASN A 541 -8.72 18.78 2.70
C ASN A 541 -8.60 19.70 1.47
N LYS A 542 -8.07 20.90 1.68
CA LYS A 542 -7.83 21.91 0.63
C LYS A 542 -6.35 22.01 0.27
N ARG A 543 -6.05 22.31 -1.01
CA ARG A 543 -4.65 22.43 -1.51
C ARG A 543 -4.23 23.82 -1.95
N ARG A 544 -5.17 24.70 -2.29
CA ARG A 544 -4.94 26.12 -2.56
C ARG A 544 -6.24 26.87 -2.30
N LEU A 545 -6.20 27.76 -1.30
CA LEU A 545 -7.11 28.89 -1.17
C LEU A 545 -6.53 30.04 -2.01
N LEU A 546 -7.39 30.89 -2.53
CA LEU A 546 -7.02 32.16 -3.16
C LEU A 546 -8.30 33.02 -3.21
N ASN A 547 -8.20 34.25 -2.73
CA ASN A 547 -9.23 35.27 -2.83
C ASN A 547 -8.54 36.42 -3.59
N ASP A 548 -9.02 36.74 -4.78
CA ASP A 548 -8.56 37.88 -5.58
C ASP A 548 -9.71 38.90 -5.57
N ALA A 549 -9.45 40.12 -5.11
CA ALA A 549 -10.48 41.12 -4.90
C ALA A 549 -9.92 42.54 -4.98
N SER A 550 -10.57 43.39 -5.76
CA SER A 550 -10.41 44.84 -5.72
C SER A 550 -11.56 45.48 -4.95
N SER A 551 -11.46 45.42 -3.62
CA SER A 551 -12.37 46.02 -2.65
C SER A 551 -11.64 47.09 -1.83
N ASP A 552 -12.26 48.25 -1.60
CA ASP A 552 -11.64 49.32 -0.81
C ASP A 552 -11.77 49.14 0.71
N ASN A 553 -12.67 48.27 1.20
CA ASN A 553 -13.05 48.21 2.63
C ASN A 553 -12.64 46.94 3.41
N GLU A 554 -13.08 45.71 3.08
CA GLU A 554 -12.60 44.52 3.84
C GLU A 554 -12.57 43.17 3.09
N VAL A 555 -11.45 42.43 3.23
CA VAL A 555 -11.24 41.09 2.65
C VAL A 555 -10.97 40.06 3.75
N LYS A 556 -11.86 39.10 3.94
CA LYS A 556 -11.78 38.08 5.00
C LYS A 556 -11.59 36.67 4.45
N GLN A 557 -10.58 35.95 4.96
CA GLN A 557 -10.33 34.55 4.59
C GLN A 557 -10.16 33.66 5.83
N TYR A 558 -11.01 32.63 5.95
CA TYR A 558 -11.03 31.70 7.08
C TYR A 558 -10.77 30.27 6.60
N GLY A 559 -9.83 29.56 7.23
CA GLY A 559 -9.34 28.26 6.77
C GLY A 559 -9.03 27.27 7.89
N GLU A 560 -9.99 26.39 8.24
CA GLU A 560 -9.74 25.27 9.15
C GLU A 560 -9.12 24.07 8.42
N GLY A 561 -7.83 23.86 8.67
CA GLY A 561 -7.11 22.67 8.25
C GLY A 561 -7.30 21.51 9.23
N ASN A 562 -7.64 20.33 8.71
CA ASN A 562 -7.83 19.08 9.47
C ASN A 562 -6.73 18.76 10.49
N ARG A 563 -5.48 19.21 10.26
CA ARG A 563 -4.33 19.03 11.18
C ARG A 563 -4.50 19.80 12.50
N ARG A 564 -5.00 21.04 12.47
CA ARG A 564 -5.17 21.90 13.67
C ARG A 564 -6.34 21.43 14.53
N LYS A 565 -7.50 21.18 13.91
CA LYS A 565 -8.72 20.67 14.58
C LYS A 565 -8.45 19.34 15.30
N LEU A 566 -7.67 18.45 14.68
CA LEU A 566 -7.20 17.20 15.28
C LEU A 566 -6.24 17.41 16.47
N LEU A 567 -5.31 18.37 16.38
CA LEU A 567 -4.35 18.68 17.45
C LEU A 567 -5.06 19.23 18.71
N SER A 568 -5.95 20.22 18.56
CA SER A 568 -6.70 20.79 19.69
C SER A 568 -7.61 19.73 20.35
N THR A 569 -8.36 18.96 19.56
CA THR A 569 -9.17 17.84 20.08
C THR A 569 -8.33 16.81 20.86
N GLN A 570 -7.06 16.61 20.46
CA GLN A 570 -6.13 15.73 21.17
C GLN A 570 -5.57 16.35 22.46
N MET A 571 -5.33 17.67 22.51
CA MET A 571 -4.93 18.39 23.73
C MET A 571 -6.01 18.32 24.81
N GLN A 572 -7.22 18.75 24.47
CA GLN A 572 -8.35 18.76 25.41
C GLN A 572 -8.62 17.34 25.96
N SER A 573 -8.61 16.32 25.09
CA SER A 573 -8.77 14.93 25.51
C SER A 573 -7.65 14.42 26.44
N ILE A 574 -6.40 14.90 26.30
CA ILE A 574 -5.29 14.54 27.20
C ILE A 574 -5.51 15.17 28.57
N ALA A 575 -5.82 16.47 28.61
CA ALA A 575 -6.10 17.18 29.86
C ALA A 575 -7.26 16.54 30.64
N ASP A 576 -8.39 16.29 29.98
CA ASP A 576 -9.58 15.69 30.61
C ASP A 576 -9.32 14.28 31.15
N MET A 577 -8.52 13.46 30.43
CA MET A 577 -8.10 12.14 30.91
C MET A 577 -7.17 12.23 32.11
N SER A 578 -6.11 13.05 32.08
CA SER A 578 -5.18 13.20 33.21
C SER A 578 -5.89 13.68 34.48
N ALA A 579 -6.79 14.65 34.34
CA ALA A 579 -7.60 15.14 35.45
C ALA A 579 -8.61 14.08 35.97
N GLN A 580 -9.18 13.25 35.10
CA GLN A 580 -10.05 12.14 35.53
C GLN A 580 -9.27 11.01 36.21
N MET A 581 -8.08 10.68 35.71
CA MET A 581 -7.20 9.67 36.31
C MET A 581 -6.72 10.10 37.70
N ASN A 582 -6.28 11.35 37.87
CA ASN A 582 -5.85 11.82 39.18
C ASN A 582 -6.98 11.80 40.22
N ARG A 583 -8.19 12.22 39.82
CA ARG A 583 -9.39 12.12 40.68
C ARG A 583 -9.74 10.69 41.09
N ARG A 584 -9.40 9.68 40.27
CA ARG A 584 -9.57 8.26 40.62
C ARG A 584 -8.45 7.78 41.54
N LEU A 585 -7.20 8.06 41.20
CA LEU A 585 -6.02 7.71 41.97
C LEU A 585 -6.09 8.21 43.42
N LEU A 586 -6.55 9.45 43.63
CA LEU A 586 -6.73 10.05 44.94
C LEU A 586 -7.97 9.54 45.71
N ALA A 587 -8.90 8.86 45.03
CA ALA A 587 -10.08 8.23 45.63
C ALA A 587 -9.86 6.76 46.00
N THR A 588 -8.75 6.14 45.57
CA THR A 588 -8.40 4.76 45.93
C THR A 588 -7.69 4.73 47.29
N GLU A 589 -8.25 3.98 48.24
CA GLU A 589 -7.55 3.60 49.46
C GLU A 589 -6.47 2.55 49.12
N LEU A 590 -5.23 2.80 49.55
CA LEU A 590 -4.06 1.99 49.25
C LEU A 590 -3.23 1.78 50.53
N PRO A 591 -2.56 0.63 50.70
CA PRO A 591 -1.64 0.37 51.81
C PRO A 591 -0.54 1.44 51.98
N GLU A 592 -0.03 1.60 53.21
CA GLU A 592 0.89 2.70 53.58
C GLU A 592 2.20 2.71 52.79
N ASP A 593 2.73 1.54 52.41
CA ASP A 593 3.94 1.40 51.60
C ASP A 593 3.78 1.91 50.16
N LEU A 594 2.56 1.88 49.63
CA LEU A 594 2.20 2.40 48.30
C LEU A 594 1.78 3.87 48.33
N ALA A 595 1.52 4.46 49.51
CA ALA A 595 1.09 5.85 49.64
C ALA A 595 2.10 6.87 49.05
N GLY A 596 3.40 6.59 49.17
CA GLY A 596 4.46 7.39 48.57
C GLY A 596 4.44 7.37 47.03
N LYS A 597 4.19 6.20 46.43
CA LYS A 597 4.02 6.06 44.97
C LYS A 597 2.75 6.81 44.50
N ARG A 598 1.64 6.69 45.23
CA ARG A 598 0.38 7.40 44.95
C ARG A 598 0.58 8.92 44.87
N GLN A 599 1.35 9.51 45.79
CA GLN A 599 1.60 10.95 45.77
C GLN A 599 2.48 11.38 44.58
N LEU A 600 3.53 10.61 44.26
CA LEU A 600 4.38 10.88 43.10
C LEU A 600 3.59 10.81 41.79
N LEU A 601 2.73 9.81 41.65
CA LEU A 601 1.89 9.59 40.47
C LEU A 601 0.79 10.65 40.33
N SER A 602 0.20 11.11 41.43
CA SER A 602 -0.68 12.29 41.46
C SER A 602 0.03 13.53 40.93
N ASN A 603 1.26 13.79 41.39
CA ASN A 603 2.03 14.96 40.97
C ASN A 603 2.37 14.90 39.47
N LYS A 604 2.74 13.73 38.92
CA LYS A 604 2.90 13.53 37.47
C LYS A 604 1.62 13.90 36.70
N LEU A 605 0.46 13.39 37.14
CA LEU A 605 -0.82 13.60 36.46
C LEU A 605 -1.31 15.06 36.47
N VAL A 606 -0.97 15.85 37.51
CA VAL A 606 -1.24 17.30 37.54
C VAL A 606 -0.43 18.03 36.46
N MET A 607 0.88 17.79 36.36
CA MET A 607 1.71 18.45 35.34
C MET A 607 1.26 18.13 33.91
N ILE A 608 0.84 16.87 33.62
CA ILE A 608 0.30 16.51 32.29
C ILE A 608 -0.99 17.28 32.00
N TYR A 609 -1.87 17.50 33.00
CA TYR A 609 -3.09 18.29 32.83
C TYR A 609 -2.78 19.76 32.48
N GLU A 610 -1.83 20.37 33.19
CA GLU A 610 -1.50 21.79 33.02
C GLU A 610 -0.84 22.05 31.66
N VAL A 611 0.18 21.26 31.29
CA VAL A 611 0.88 21.36 30.00
C VAL A 611 -0.05 21.12 28.81
N ALA A 612 -0.93 20.10 28.88
CA ALA A 612 -1.86 19.81 27.79
C ALA A 612 -2.96 20.88 27.63
N LYS A 613 -3.32 21.58 28.72
CA LYS A 613 -4.29 22.67 28.72
C LYS A 613 -3.69 23.94 28.11
N GLU A 614 -2.50 24.32 28.54
CA GLU A 614 -1.78 25.50 28.02
C GLU A 614 -1.53 25.39 26.51
N ALA A 615 -1.06 24.24 26.05
CA ALA A 615 -0.88 23.95 24.63
C ALA A 615 -2.19 23.97 23.81
N ASN A 616 -3.36 23.71 24.42
CA ASN A 616 -4.63 23.92 23.71
C ASN A 616 -4.96 25.42 23.55
N CYS A 617 -4.73 26.22 24.59
CA CYS A 617 -4.95 27.67 24.53
C CYS A 617 -4.05 28.35 23.48
N GLU A 618 -2.80 27.91 23.30
CA GLU A 618 -1.95 28.38 22.20
C GLU A 618 -2.53 28.01 20.81
N LEU A 619 -3.01 26.78 20.63
CA LEU A 619 -3.63 26.33 19.37
C LEU A 619 -4.87 27.15 19.00
N GLU A 620 -5.66 27.56 19.99
CA GLU A 620 -6.86 28.39 19.82
C GLU A 620 -6.50 29.87 19.56
N ALA A 621 -5.45 30.42 20.20
CA ALA A 621 -4.93 31.76 19.91
C ALA A 621 -4.41 31.85 18.45
N ILE A 622 -3.63 30.86 18.02
CA ILE A 622 -3.17 30.69 16.63
C ILE A 622 -4.36 30.39 15.67
N GLY A 623 -5.49 29.92 16.21
CA GLY A 623 -6.80 29.86 15.56
C GLY A 623 -7.34 31.23 15.16
N ASN A 624 -7.37 32.16 16.11
CA ASN A 624 -8.07 33.44 16.02
C ASN A 624 -7.21 34.61 15.49
N GLY A 625 -6.06 34.33 14.87
CA GLY A 625 -5.21 35.34 14.22
C GLY A 625 -4.44 36.27 15.17
N ARG A 626 -4.57 36.10 16.49
CA ARG A 626 -3.79 36.85 17.48
C ARG A 626 -2.41 36.21 17.66
N ILE A 627 -1.39 36.83 17.08
CA ILE A 627 -0.01 36.68 17.54
C ILE A 627 0.16 37.71 18.68
N PRO A 628 0.51 37.31 19.91
CA PRO A 628 0.86 38.27 20.96
C PRO A 628 2.17 38.98 20.61
N GLU A 629 2.17 40.31 20.68
CA GLU A 629 3.40 41.07 20.83
C GLU A 629 3.87 41.00 22.29
N GLU A 630 5.19 41.01 22.47
CA GLU A 630 5.96 41.26 23.71
C GLU A 630 5.34 40.93 25.08
N GLU A 631 5.84 39.86 25.72
CA GLU A 631 6.21 39.96 27.14
C GLU A 631 7.44 39.07 27.43
N GLU A 632 8.58 39.68 27.73
CA GLU A 632 9.90 39.03 27.80
C GLU A 632 10.31 38.64 29.24
N ASP A 633 9.38 38.17 30.09
CA ASP A 633 9.77 37.81 31.48
C ASP A 633 8.91 36.73 32.18
N GLN A 634 8.96 35.49 31.68
CA GLN A 634 8.52 34.32 32.49
C GLN A 634 9.25 33.02 32.16
N ARG A 635 10.58 33.07 32.08
CA ARG A 635 11.42 31.91 31.71
C ARG A 635 12.03 31.16 32.91
N VAL A 636 11.24 30.90 33.95
CA VAL A 636 11.68 30.17 35.15
C VAL A 636 10.65 29.13 35.62
N LEU A 637 10.80 27.89 35.16
CA LEU A 637 10.78 26.69 36.02
C LEU A 637 11.22 25.44 35.21
N ALA A 638 12.42 24.97 35.57
CA ALA A 638 12.88 23.57 35.60
C ALA A 638 12.25 22.58 34.58
N THR A 639 12.93 22.11 33.52
CA THR A 639 14.37 21.84 33.36
C THR A 639 14.94 20.75 34.31
N GLU A 640 14.13 19.79 34.75
CA GLU A 640 14.62 18.65 35.56
C GLU A 640 14.00 17.26 35.23
N VAL A 641 13.60 17.02 33.98
CA VAL A 641 13.27 15.65 33.49
C VAL A 641 13.94 15.37 32.14
N VAL A 642 15.25 15.18 32.15
CA VAL A 642 16.00 14.57 31.02
C VAL A 642 16.33 13.14 31.42
N GLY A 643 15.50 12.18 30.99
CA GLY A 643 15.40 10.87 31.65
C GLY A 643 14.93 9.68 30.81
N THR A 644 15.45 9.50 29.60
CA THR A 644 15.47 8.22 28.83
C THR A 644 14.14 7.62 28.31
N ILE A 645 14.30 6.55 27.51
CA ILE A 645 13.32 5.53 27.06
C ILE A 645 12.51 5.81 25.78
N GLU A 646 12.36 4.72 25.02
CA GLU A 646 11.77 4.59 23.69
C GLU A 646 10.45 3.81 23.77
N ASP A 647 9.65 3.85 22.70
CA ASP A 647 8.50 2.97 22.41
C ASP A 647 7.36 2.84 23.45
N LEU A 648 6.11 3.08 23.00
CA LEU A 648 5.12 2.00 22.86
C LEU A 648 3.92 2.46 22.00
N PRO A 649 3.33 1.59 21.15
CA PRO A 649 2.19 1.93 20.29
C PRO A 649 0.89 1.25 20.74
N ASN A 650 -0.30 1.74 20.30
CA ASN A 650 -1.40 0.81 20.05
C ASN A 650 -2.52 1.25 19.07
N ASN A 651 -3.39 0.28 18.78
CA ASN A 651 -4.45 0.30 17.78
C ASN A 651 -5.84 0.63 18.38
N HIS A 652 -6.75 1.14 17.54
CA HIS A 652 -8.01 0.46 17.13
C HIS A 652 -9.21 1.40 16.90
N ARG A 653 -9.98 1.15 15.82
CA ARG A 653 -11.38 0.65 15.89
C ARG A 653 -11.91 0.27 14.48
N ARG A 654 -13.07 -0.40 14.42
CA ARG A 654 -13.71 -0.94 13.20
C ARG A 654 -15.21 -0.59 13.14
N LYS A 655 -15.76 -0.44 11.93
CA LYS A 655 -17.09 -0.88 11.41
C LYS A 655 -17.02 -0.71 9.86
N LEU A 656 -17.35 -1.66 8.96
CA LEU A 656 -18.59 -2.41 8.66
C LEU A 656 -19.75 -1.46 8.26
N LEU A 657 -20.47 -1.61 7.12
CA LEU A 657 -20.56 -2.63 6.03
C LEU A 657 -20.58 -1.93 4.64
N SER A 658 -20.38 -2.57 3.47
CA SER A 658 -21.33 -3.44 2.73
C SER A 658 -20.67 -4.42 1.74
N ALA A 659 -21.47 -5.27 1.10
CA ALA A 659 -21.07 -6.51 0.41
C ALA A 659 -20.72 -6.40 -1.09
N GLY A 660 -20.28 -7.51 -1.72
CA GLY A 660 -20.54 -7.76 -3.15
C GLY A 660 -19.44 -8.34 -4.07
N ILE A 661 -18.18 -8.51 -3.66
CA ILE A 661 -17.07 -8.76 -4.64
C ILE A 661 -16.12 -9.94 -4.34
N PHE A 662 -16.11 -10.55 -3.14
CA PHE A 662 -15.12 -11.60 -2.81
C PHE A 662 -15.73 -12.86 -2.14
N PRO A 663 -15.26 -14.08 -2.50
CA PRO A 663 -15.64 -15.33 -1.84
C PRO A 663 -15.33 -15.34 -0.33
N GLU A 664 -16.05 -16.18 0.40
CA GLU A 664 -16.01 -16.20 1.87
C GLU A 664 -14.63 -16.58 2.43
N TRP A 665 -13.94 -17.53 1.79
CA TRP A 665 -12.58 -17.97 2.16
C TRP A 665 -11.50 -16.87 2.06
N VAL A 666 -11.76 -15.76 1.36
CA VAL A 666 -10.84 -14.62 1.30
C VAL A 666 -10.94 -13.82 2.59
N SER A 667 -9.87 -13.73 3.39
CA SER A 667 -9.93 -13.07 4.71
C SER A 667 -10.33 -11.57 4.64
N SER A 668 -10.94 -11.05 5.70
CA SER A 668 -11.34 -9.63 5.78
C SER A 668 -10.17 -8.63 5.88
N HIS A 669 -8.94 -9.14 6.03
CA HIS A 669 -7.68 -8.41 5.86
C HIS A 669 -7.25 -8.42 4.39
N THR A 670 -7.23 -9.59 3.75
CA THR A 670 -6.93 -9.76 2.31
C THR A 670 -7.89 -8.95 1.42
N ARG A 671 -9.21 -8.93 1.72
CA ARG A 671 -10.21 -8.11 1.00
C ARG A 671 -9.91 -6.59 1.06
N ARG A 672 -9.16 -6.12 2.08
CA ARG A 672 -8.66 -4.73 2.14
C ARG A 672 -7.37 -4.53 1.34
N LEU A 673 -6.42 -5.46 1.41
CA LEU A 673 -5.18 -5.43 0.60
C LEU A 673 -5.41 -5.57 -0.92
N LEU A 674 -6.59 -6.06 -1.34
CA LEU A 674 -7.02 -6.11 -2.74
C LEU A 674 -7.69 -4.82 -3.23
N ARG A 675 -8.09 -3.89 -2.35
CA ARG A 675 -8.67 -2.59 -2.71
C ARG A 675 -7.59 -1.54 -3.02
N ILE A 676 -7.00 -1.63 -4.22
CA ILE A 676 -6.35 -0.46 -4.84
C ILE A 676 -7.44 0.61 -5.10
N PRO A 677 -7.19 1.91 -4.91
CA PRO A 677 -8.12 2.98 -5.30
C PRO A 677 -8.42 2.96 -6.81
N GLY A 678 -9.57 2.39 -7.18
CA GLY A 678 -9.96 2.11 -8.58
C GLY A 678 -10.33 0.65 -8.86
N GLY A 679 -10.12 -0.26 -7.91
CA GLY A 679 -10.36 -1.70 -8.08
C GLY A 679 -9.21 -2.41 -8.81
N LEU A 680 -9.41 -3.71 -9.12
CA LEU A 680 -8.53 -4.42 -10.05
C LEU A 680 -8.74 -3.83 -11.45
N GLN A 681 -7.65 -3.38 -12.08
CA GLN A 681 -7.70 -2.98 -13.49
C GLN A 681 -8.12 -4.19 -14.33
N LYS A 682 -9.11 -4.01 -15.21
CA LYS A 682 -9.55 -5.06 -16.13
C LYS A 682 -8.33 -5.55 -16.92
N PRO A 683 -7.99 -6.86 -16.89
CA PRO A 683 -6.84 -7.36 -17.63
C PRO A 683 -7.04 -7.19 -19.14
N ASN A 684 -5.93 -6.87 -19.82
CA ASN A 684 -5.83 -6.89 -21.28
C ASN A 684 -5.67 -8.33 -21.80
N ALA A 685 -4.98 -9.18 -21.03
CA ALA A 685 -4.79 -10.60 -21.30
C ALA A 685 -4.96 -11.44 -20.02
N VAL A 686 -5.56 -12.61 -20.16
CA VAL A 686 -5.66 -13.63 -19.11
C VAL A 686 -4.87 -14.88 -19.54
N VAL A 687 -3.98 -15.34 -18.68
CA VAL A 687 -3.22 -16.59 -18.84
C VAL A 687 -3.81 -17.63 -17.90
N ALA A 688 -4.09 -18.84 -18.40
CA ALA A 688 -4.60 -19.94 -17.59
C ALA A 688 -4.14 -21.29 -18.16
N ALA A 689 -3.42 -22.08 -17.35
CA ALA A 689 -2.85 -23.36 -17.80
C ALA A 689 -3.91 -24.41 -18.16
N ASP A 690 -5.09 -24.33 -17.54
CA ASP A 690 -6.29 -25.13 -17.85
C ASP A 690 -6.96 -24.75 -19.19
N GLY A 691 -6.55 -23.66 -19.84
CA GLY A 691 -7.15 -23.12 -21.05
C GLY A 691 -8.36 -22.21 -20.81
N SER A 692 -8.72 -21.87 -19.57
CA SER A 692 -9.86 -20.97 -19.24
C SER A 692 -9.52 -19.47 -19.33
N GLY A 693 -8.51 -19.13 -20.13
CA GLY A 693 -7.99 -17.78 -20.37
C GLY A 693 -7.88 -17.45 -21.87
N ASN A 694 -7.17 -16.38 -22.20
CA ASN A 694 -6.82 -16.04 -23.58
C ASN A 694 -5.60 -16.82 -24.09
N PHE A 695 -4.69 -17.17 -23.17
CA PHE A 695 -3.41 -17.82 -23.44
C PHE A 695 -3.15 -18.94 -22.42
N LYS A 696 -2.35 -19.94 -22.79
CA LYS A 696 -1.93 -21.02 -21.89
C LYS A 696 -0.62 -20.70 -21.18
N THR A 697 0.29 -19.97 -21.83
CA THR A 697 1.58 -19.54 -21.27
C THR A 697 1.66 -18.03 -21.07
N ILE A 698 2.52 -17.60 -20.16
CA ILE A 698 2.86 -16.18 -19.93
C ILE A 698 3.62 -15.65 -21.16
N THR A 699 4.48 -16.47 -21.76
CA THR A 699 5.22 -16.13 -22.99
C THR A 699 4.27 -15.82 -24.16
N GLU A 700 3.20 -16.59 -24.37
CA GLU A 700 2.14 -16.26 -25.35
C GLU A 700 1.51 -14.88 -25.08
N ALA A 701 1.15 -14.59 -23.83
CA ALA A 701 0.55 -13.31 -23.48
C ALA A 701 1.50 -12.12 -23.68
N LEU A 702 2.80 -12.29 -23.37
CA LEU A 702 3.82 -11.27 -23.62
C LEU A 702 4.00 -10.98 -25.11
N ASN A 703 3.87 -11.99 -25.98
CA ASN A 703 3.88 -11.80 -27.44
C ASN A 703 2.67 -11.00 -27.96
N SER A 704 1.60 -10.83 -27.16
CA SER A 704 0.45 -9.98 -27.49
C SER A 704 0.58 -8.52 -27.01
N VAL A 705 1.62 -8.19 -26.23
CA VAL A 705 1.83 -6.84 -25.68
C VAL A 705 2.29 -5.88 -26.79
N PRO A 706 1.63 -4.73 -26.99
CA PRO A 706 2.10 -3.70 -27.92
C PRO A 706 3.46 -3.15 -27.50
N LYS A 707 4.48 -3.37 -28.33
CA LYS A 707 5.85 -2.87 -28.11
C LYS A 707 5.87 -1.35 -27.93
N LYS A 708 6.71 -0.87 -27.01
CA LYS A 708 6.93 0.56 -26.70
C LYS A 708 5.66 1.32 -26.31
N SER A 709 4.70 0.63 -25.70
CA SER A 709 3.48 1.24 -25.15
C SER A 709 3.77 2.17 -23.96
N THR A 710 3.25 3.40 -24.03
CA THR A 710 3.17 4.32 -22.89
C THR A 710 1.96 4.04 -21.97
N ALA A 711 1.02 3.20 -22.42
CA ALA A 711 -0.10 2.74 -21.62
C ALA A 711 0.23 1.42 -20.90
N ARG A 712 -0.16 1.30 -19.64
CA ARG A 712 0.02 0.09 -18.83
C ARG A 712 -0.78 -1.09 -19.41
N PHE A 713 -0.10 -2.18 -19.73
CA PHE A 713 -0.72 -3.41 -20.23
C PHE A 713 -0.84 -4.42 -19.09
N VAL A 714 -2.06 -4.89 -18.82
CA VAL A 714 -2.38 -5.69 -17.63
C VAL A 714 -2.55 -7.16 -17.99
N ILE A 715 -1.70 -8.02 -17.42
CA ILE A 715 -1.74 -9.48 -17.58
C ILE A 715 -2.20 -10.11 -16.25
N TYR A 716 -3.32 -10.84 -16.28
CA TYR A 716 -3.75 -11.69 -15.17
C TYR A 716 -3.30 -13.13 -15.45
N VAL A 717 -2.58 -13.73 -14.52
CA VAL A 717 -2.12 -15.14 -14.59
C VAL A 717 -2.84 -15.92 -13.50
N LYS A 718 -3.69 -16.89 -13.86
CA LYS A 718 -4.45 -17.67 -12.87
C LYS A 718 -3.56 -18.55 -12.00
N ALA A 719 -4.14 -19.19 -10.99
CA ALA A 719 -3.51 -20.28 -10.25
C ALA A 719 -3.04 -21.40 -11.21
N GLY A 720 -1.83 -21.91 -11.00
CA GLY A 720 -1.16 -22.89 -11.84
C GLY A 720 0.36 -22.86 -11.69
N GLU A 721 1.01 -23.94 -12.13
CA GLU A 721 2.47 -24.02 -12.26
C GLU A 721 2.89 -23.83 -13.71
N TYR A 722 3.62 -22.74 -13.97
CA TYR A 722 4.06 -22.29 -15.28
C TYR A 722 5.53 -22.66 -15.48
N LYS A 723 5.77 -23.84 -16.05
CA LYS A 723 7.12 -24.38 -16.32
C LYS A 723 7.68 -23.79 -17.61
N GLU A 724 8.02 -22.51 -17.57
CA GLU A 724 8.51 -21.73 -18.71
C GLU A 724 9.59 -20.70 -18.31
N TYR A 725 10.49 -20.40 -19.25
CA TYR A 725 11.56 -19.41 -19.08
C TYR A 725 11.12 -18.06 -19.67
N VAL A 726 10.65 -17.16 -18.81
CA VAL A 726 9.95 -15.93 -19.22
C VAL A 726 10.90 -14.74 -19.28
N THR A 727 10.74 -13.86 -20.27
CA THR A 727 11.51 -12.61 -20.36
C THR A 727 10.64 -11.46 -20.84
N VAL A 728 10.33 -10.53 -19.93
CA VAL A 728 9.71 -9.24 -20.23
C VAL A 728 10.81 -8.28 -20.68
N ASN A 729 11.19 -8.38 -21.96
CA ASN A 729 12.32 -7.64 -22.54
C ASN A 729 12.08 -6.11 -22.60
N LYS A 730 13.13 -5.34 -22.89
CA LYS A 730 13.11 -3.86 -22.92
C LYS A 730 12.03 -3.22 -23.82
N ASP A 731 11.57 -3.88 -24.91
CA ASP A 731 10.46 -3.33 -25.72
C ASP A 731 9.11 -3.35 -24.98
N LEU A 732 8.98 -4.13 -23.90
CA LEU A 732 7.73 -4.40 -23.18
C LEU A 732 7.59 -3.55 -21.90
N ALA A 733 7.76 -2.24 -22.05
CA ALA A 733 7.58 -1.27 -20.97
C ALA A 733 6.13 -1.27 -20.42
N ASN A 734 5.98 -0.84 -19.16
CA ASN A 734 4.69 -0.66 -18.47
C ASN A 734 3.80 -1.93 -18.34
N VAL A 735 4.36 -3.13 -18.42
CA VAL A 735 3.59 -4.36 -18.15
C VAL A 735 3.29 -4.50 -16.65
N PHE A 736 2.01 -4.67 -16.31
CA PHE A 736 1.56 -5.03 -14.96
C PHE A 736 1.01 -6.45 -14.97
N MET A 737 1.73 -7.37 -14.32
CA MET A 737 1.36 -8.78 -14.19
C MET A 737 0.84 -9.06 -12.77
N TYR A 738 -0.25 -9.83 -12.62
CA TYR A 738 -0.70 -10.28 -11.30
C TYR A 738 -1.25 -11.70 -11.29
N GLY A 739 -1.11 -12.37 -10.14
CA GLY A 739 -1.57 -13.74 -9.90
C GLY A 739 -2.62 -13.90 -8.80
N ASP A 740 -3.11 -15.13 -8.64
CA ASP A 740 -4.11 -15.52 -7.63
C ASP A 740 -3.51 -15.72 -6.22
N GLY A 741 -2.20 -15.56 -6.07
CA GLY A 741 -1.46 -15.69 -4.82
C GLY A 741 -0.03 -16.21 -5.05
N PRO A 742 0.96 -15.77 -4.27
CA PRO A 742 2.37 -16.11 -4.50
C PRO A 742 2.70 -17.61 -4.35
N THR A 743 1.84 -18.38 -3.67
CA THR A 743 1.93 -19.84 -3.58
C THR A 743 1.01 -20.58 -4.57
N LYS A 744 0.14 -19.86 -5.30
CA LYS A 744 -0.86 -20.43 -6.22
C LYS A 744 -0.51 -20.24 -7.70
N THR A 745 0.06 -19.10 -8.05
CA THR A 745 0.53 -18.77 -9.40
C THR A 745 2.06 -18.78 -9.37
N ARG A 746 2.69 -19.88 -9.81
CA ARG A 746 4.15 -20.09 -9.71
C ARG A 746 4.77 -20.21 -11.10
N VAL A 747 5.81 -19.43 -11.40
CA VAL A 747 6.69 -19.63 -12.57
C VAL A 747 7.91 -20.44 -12.13
N ILE A 748 8.24 -21.52 -12.85
CA ILE A 748 9.17 -22.55 -12.38
C ILE A 748 10.21 -22.89 -13.46
N GLY A 749 11.48 -22.86 -13.07
CA GLY A 749 12.63 -23.33 -13.85
C GLY A 749 13.62 -24.12 -12.98
N ASP A 750 14.66 -24.63 -13.63
CA ASP A 750 15.63 -25.62 -13.12
C ASP A 750 17.07 -25.42 -13.63
N LYS A 751 17.34 -24.38 -14.43
CA LYS A 751 18.70 -24.05 -14.89
C LYS A 751 19.58 -23.62 -13.73
N SER A 752 20.85 -24.00 -13.79
CA SER A 752 21.88 -23.60 -12.84
C SER A 752 23.27 -23.55 -13.48
N ASN A 753 24.26 -23.01 -12.76
CA ASN A 753 25.66 -22.99 -13.20
C ASN A 753 26.21 -24.41 -13.43
N LYS A 754 26.00 -25.33 -12.47
CA LYS A 754 26.37 -26.76 -12.61
C LYS A 754 25.63 -27.45 -13.77
N GLY A 755 24.43 -26.97 -14.12
CA GLY A 755 23.70 -27.34 -15.33
C GLY A 755 24.33 -26.84 -16.63
N GLY A 756 25.46 -26.12 -16.58
CA GLY A 756 26.23 -25.64 -17.70
C GLY A 756 25.72 -24.34 -18.31
N PHE A 757 25.26 -23.39 -17.50
CA PHE A 757 24.82 -22.05 -17.93
C PHE A 757 25.55 -20.96 -17.15
N ALA A 758 25.89 -19.83 -17.79
CA ALA A 758 26.39 -18.67 -17.02
C ALA A 758 25.30 -18.15 -16.06
N THR A 759 25.65 -17.66 -14.87
CA THR A 759 24.70 -17.32 -13.79
C THR A 759 23.47 -16.52 -14.28
N ILE A 760 23.68 -15.46 -15.07
CA ILE A 760 22.56 -14.64 -15.56
C ILE A 760 21.59 -15.43 -16.48
N ALA A 761 22.05 -16.42 -17.23
CA ALA A 761 21.22 -17.29 -18.09
C ALA A 761 20.39 -18.33 -17.31
N THR A 762 20.65 -18.51 -16.01
CA THR A 762 19.88 -19.43 -15.15
C THR A 762 18.50 -18.90 -14.79
N ARG A 763 18.27 -17.59 -14.98
CA ARG A 763 17.02 -16.88 -14.65
C ARG A 763 15.77 -17.61 -15.14
N THR A 764 14.86 -17.93 -14.22
CA THR A 764 13.53 -18.49 -14.55
C THR A 764 12.61 -17.40 -15.10
N PHE A 765 12.56 -16.24 -14.46
CA PHE A 765 11.86 -15.04 -14.97
C PHE A 765 12.82 -13.86 -15.08
N SER A 766 12.65 -13.05 -16.13
CA SER A 766 13.41 -11.80 -16.34
C SER A 766 12.48 -10.61 -16.53
N ALA A 767 12.68 -9.54 -15.74
CA ALA A 767 11.96 -8.28 -15.81
C ALA A 767 12.89 -7.14 -16.27
N GLU A 768 12.86 -6.81 -17.55
CA GLU A 768 13.83 -5.91 -18.21
C GLU A 768 13.15 -4.67 -18.81
N GLY A 769 11.85 -4.75 -19.13
CA GLY A 769 11.02 -3.61 -19.51
C GLY A 769 10.79 -2.64 -18.35
N ASN A 770 11.09 -1.35 -18.57
CA ASN A 770 10.93 -0.31 -17.57
C ASN A 770 9.46 -0.15 -17.12
N GLY A 771 9.25 0.16 -15.83
CA GLY A 771 7.93 0.31 -15.22
C GLY A 771 7.17 -1.02 -15.05
N PHE A 772 7.87 -2.16 -15.00
CA PHE A 772 7.27 -3.46 -14.74
C PHE A 772 6.69 -3.52 -13.32
N ILE A 773 5.46 -4.03 -13.19
CA ILE A 773 4.82 -4.27 -11.90
C ILE A 773 4.41 -5.75 -11.83
N CYS A 774 4.75 -6.41 -10.73
CA CYS A 774 4.27 -7.75 -10.40
C CYS A 774 3.51 -7.75 -9.07
N LYS A 775 2.39 -8.48 -9.00
CA LYS A 775 1.63 -8.68 -7.77
C LYS A 775 1.20 -10.14 -7.57
N SER A 776 1.44 -10.69 -6.38
CA SER A 776 0.84 -11.98 -5.95
C SER A 776 1.18 -13.18 -6.85
N MET A 777 2.47 -13.30 -7.22
CA MET A 777 3.03 -14.43 -7.97
C MET A 777 4.28 -14.98 -7.28
N GLY A 778 4.55 -16.26 -7.51
CA GLY A 778 5.76 -16.96 -7.10
C GLY A 778 6.72 -17.16 -8.28
N PHE A 779 8.02 -17.06 -8.02
CA PHE A 779 9.08 -17.34 -8.98
C PHE A 779 10.05 -18.32 -8.34
N VAL A 780 10.35 -19.43 -9.01
CA VAL A 780 10.96 -20.61 -8.40
C VAL A 780 12.07 -21.14 -9.29
N ASN A 781 13.26 -21.38 -8.73
CA ASN A 781 14.29 -22.20 -9.36
C ASN A 781 14.51 -23.48 -8.53
N THR A 782 14.22 -24.63 -9.11
CA THR A 782 14.23 -25.95 -8.46
C THR A 782 15.55 -26.71 -8.61
N ALA A 783 16.64 -26.07 -9.07
CA ALA A 783 17.94 -26.73 -9.24
C ALA A 783 18.59 -27.25 -7.93
N GLY A 784 18.08 -26.83 -6.76
CA GLY A 784 18.61 -27.21 -5.45
C GLY A 784 19.91 -26.50 -5.08
N PRO A 785 20.41 -26.66 -3.84
CA PRO A 785 21.70 -26.09 -3.43
C PRO A 785 22.87 -26.77 -4.15
N ASP A 786 22.67 -28.05 -4.52
CA ASP A 786 23.54 -28.83 -5.38
C ASP A 786 23.78 -28.19 -6.75
N GLY A 787 22.86 -27.39 -7.28
CA GLY A 787 22.98 -26.74 -8.58
C GLY A 787 24.00 -25.59 -8.63
N HIS A 788 24.46 -25.11 -7.47
CA HIS A 788 25.15 -23.82 -7.31
C HIS A 788 24.24 -22.67 -7.78
N GLN A 789 24.77 -21.63 -8.44
CA GLN A 789 24.02 -20.43 -8.84
C GLN A 789 22.77 -20.79 -9.68
N ALA A 790 21.59 -20.38 -9.21
CA ALA A 790 20.31 -20.78 -9.80
C ALA A 790 19.22 -19.70 -9.61
N VAL A 791 19.18 -18.72 -10.50
CA VAL A 791 18.33 -17.52 -10.38
C VAL A 791 16.85 -17.85 -10.61
N ALA A 792 16.00 -17.49 -9.64
CA ALA A 792 14.54 -17.57 -9.75
C ALA A 792 13.95 -16.32 -10.43
N LEU A 793 14.41 -15.13 -10.04
CA LEU A 793 14.02 -13.86 -10.66
C LEU A 793 15.24 -12.97 -10.94
N HIS A 794 15.31 -12.47 -12.16
CA HIS A 794 16.22 -11.41 -12.60
C HIS A 794 15.44 -10.12 -12.86
N VAL A 795 15.93 -8.98 -12.37
CA VAL A 795 15.30 -7.66 -12.55
C VAL A 795 16.34 -6.64 -13.00
N GLN A 796 16.10 -6.05 -14.18
CA GLN A 796 16.96 -5.08 -14.85
C GLN A 796 16.20 -3.79 -15.21
N GLY A 797 14.88 -3.86 -15.39
CA GLY A 797 14.05 -2.72 -15.78
C GLY A 797 13.94 -1.66 -14.68
N ASP A 798 14.10 -0.39 -15.03
CA ASP A 798 13.99 0.74 -14.12
C ASP A 798 12.54 0.96 -13.64
N MET A 799 12.37 1.52 -12.45
CA MET A 799 11.08 1.73 -11.78
C MET A 799 10.24 0.43 -11.64
N SER A 800 10.89 -0.71 -11.40
CA SER A 800 10.23 -2.00 -11.22
C SER A 800 9.64 -2.18 -9.81
N VAL A 801 8.45 -2.79 -9.71
CA VAL A 801 7.77 -3.07 -8.43
C VAL A 801 7.32 -4.52 -8.29
N PHE A 802 7.57 -5.11 -7.12
CA PHE A 802 7.03 -6.40 -6.72
C PHE A 802 6.23 -6.26 -5.41
N PHE A 803 4.98 -6.74 -5.39
CA PHE A 803 4.10 -6.64 -4.22
C PHE A 803 3.43 -7.98 -3.87
N ASN A 804 3.62 -8.47 -2.65
CA ASN A 804 3.08 -9.76 -2.19
C ASN A 804 3.57 -10.93 -3.07
N CYS A 805 4.83 -10.90 -3.53
CA CYS A 805 5.44 -11.93 -4.36
C CYS A 805 6.41 -12.81 -3.56
N ARG A 806 6.66 -14.05 -4.02
CA ARG A 806 7.59 -15.00 -3.39
C ARG A 806 8.68 -15.39 -4.39
N PHE A 807 9.94 -15.40 -3.95
CA PHE A 807 11.09 -15.80 -4.77
C PHE A 807 11.81 -16.95 -4.06
N GLU A 808 11.88 -18.11 -4.71
CA GLU A 808 12.21 -19.38 -4.07
C GLU A 808 13.35 -20.08 -4.80
N GLY A 809 14.47 -20.30 -4.10
CA GLY A 809 15.63 -20.99 -4.63
C GLY A 809 16.58 -21.44 -3.53
N TYR A 810 17.87 -21.41 -3.84
CA TYR A 810 18.98 -21.63 -2.89
C TYR A 810 20.04 -20.54 -3.12
N GLN A 811 21.10 -20.86 -3.86
CA GLN A 811 22.14 -19.90 -4.20
C GLN A 811 21.69 -18.96 -5.34
N ASP A 812 22.02 -17.66 -5.24
CA ASP A 812 21.75 -16.63 -6.26
C ASP A 812 20.25 -16.46 -6.60
N THR A 813 19.35 -16.65 -5.62
CA THR A 813 17.89 -16.73 -5.87
C THR A 813 17.28 -15.49 -6.55
N LEU A 814 17.59 -14.28 -6.06
CA LEU A 814 17.03 -13.02 -6.55
C LEU A 814 18.14 -12.08 -7.05
N TYR A 815 18.22 -11.92 -8.37
CA TYR A 815 19.20 -11.06 -9.03
C TYR A 815 18.59 -9.67 -9.28
N VAL A 816 18.77 -8.76 -8.32
CA VAL A 816 18.42 -7.33 -8.42
C VAL A 816 19.50 -6.59 -9.22
N HIS A 817 19.59 -6.91 -10.51
CA HIS A 817 20.71 -6.61 -11.40
C HIS A 817 21.03 -5.11 -11.51
N ALA A 818 20.10 -4.29 -11.98
CA ALA A 818 20.34 -2.89 -12.34
C ALA A 818 19.12 -1.96 -12.11
N ASN A 819 19.34 -0.65 -12.21
CA ASN A 819 18.33 0.42 -12.13
C ASN A 819 17.53 0.44 -10.80
N ARG A 820 16.43 1.22 -10.69
CA ARG A 820 15.65 1.35 -9.43
C ARG A 820 14.58 0.26 -9.28
N GLN A 821 14.49 -0.33 -8.09
CA GLN A 821 13.60 -1.45 -7.80
C GLN A 821 12.96 -1.33 -6.40
N PHE A 822 11.70 -1.74 -6.28
CA PHE A 822 10.96 -1.69 -5.02
C PHE A 822 10.20 -3.00 -4.74
N PHE A 823 10.49 -3.63 -3.60
CA PHE A 823 9.88 -4.88 -3.17
C PHE A 823 9.08 -4.63 -1.88
N ARG A 824 7.79 -4.96 -1.85
CA ARG A 824 6.90 -4.72 -0.69
C ARG A 824 6.14 -5.98 -0.30
N ASN A 825 6.16 -6.33 0.99
CA ASN A 825 5.48 -7.51 1.52
C ASN A 825 5.84 -8.80 0.75
N CYS A 826 7.07 -8.88 0.22
CA CYS A 826 7.56 -10.05 -0.50
C CYS A 826 8.29 -11.01 0.42
N GLU A 827 8.45 -12.26 -0.03
CA GLU A 827 9.24 -13.29 0.63
C GLU A 827 10.39 -13.73 -0.30
N VAL A 828 11.61 -13.81 0.24
CA VAL A 828 12.79 -14.29 -0.47
C VAL A 828 13.37 -15.48 0.30
N LEU A 829 13.53 -16.62 -0.36
CA LEU A 829 14.05 -17.85 0.25
C LEU A 829 15.32 -18.32 -0.47
N GLY A 830 16.44 -18.39 0.23
CA GLY A 830 17.71 -18.88 -0.33
C GLY A 830 18.82 -19.09 0.70
N THR A 831 20.04 -19.34 0.22
CA THR A 831 21.21 -19.72 1.05
C THR A 831 22.40 -18.78 0.85
N ILE A 832 23.14 -18.95 -0.24
CA ILE A 832 24.32 -18.16 -0.61
C ILE A 832 23.88 -17.02 -1.52
N ASP A 833 24.31 -15.80 -1.19
CA ASP A 833 24.18 -14.58 -1.98
C ASP A 833 22.75 -14.35 -2.54
N PHE A 834 21.72 -14.72 -1.77
CA PHE A 834 20.39 -14.94 -2.34
C PHE A 834 19.62 -13.66 -2.71
N ILE A 835 20.15 -12.49 -2.34
CA ILE A 835 19.81 -11.18 -2.91
C ILE A 835 21.11 -10.51 -3.38
N PHE A 836 21.33 -10.43 -4.70
CA PHE A 836 22.59 -9.93 -5.27
C PHE A 836 22.36 -9.06 -6.52
N GLY A 837 23.36 -8.28 -6.90
CA GLY A 837 23.31 -7.35 -8.04
C GLY A 837 23.79 -5.95 -7.70
N ASN A 838 23.55 -4.99 -8.60
CA ASN A 838 23.99 -3.60 -8.51
C ASN A 838 22.86 -2.61 -8.88
N SER A 839 21.63 -2.91 -8.47
CA SER A 839 20.49 -2.00 -8.56
C SER A 839 20.47 -0.99 -7.40
N ALA A 840 19.58 -0.01 -7.47
CA ALA A 840 19.10 0.70 -6.28
C ALA A 840 17.80 0.02 -5.84
N ALA A 841 17.90 -0.97 -4.95
CA ALA A 841 16.79 -1.82 -4.53
C ALA A 841 16.40 -1.58 -3.07
N VAL A 842 15.13 -1.24 -2.83
CA VAL A 842 14.56 -1.13 -1.48
C VAL A 842 13.53 -2.23 -1.25
N PHE A 843 13.74 -3.00 -0.19
CA PHE A 843 12.83 -4.02 0.32
C PHE A 843 12.14 -3.47 1.55
N GLN A 844 10.80 -3.38 1.55
CA GLN A 844 10.01 -2.90 2.67
C GLN A 844 9.06 -3.96 3.22
N ASN A 845 9.15 -4.23 4.53
CA ASN A 845 8.29 -5.20 5.22
C ASN A 845 8.30 -6.57 4.52
N CYS A 846 9.47 -7.01 4.06
CA CYS A 846 9.70 -8.28 3.39
C CYS A 846 10.26 -9.33 4.36
N LEU A 847 10.02 -10.60 4.06
CA LEU A 847 10.54 -11.75 4.81
C LEU A 847 11.72 -12.37 4.07
N MET A 848 12.86 -12.50 4.75
CA MET A 848 14.06 -13.17 4.26
C MET A 848 14.19 -14.49 5.00
N THR A 849 13.82 -15.58 4.34
CA THR A 849 13.80 -16.92 4.90
C THR A 849 15.09 -17.64 4.51
N VAL A 850 16.07 -17.63 5.42
CA VAL A 850 17.38 -18.22 5.21
C VAL A 850 17.27 -19.74 5.33
N ARG A 851 17.69 -20.44 4.28
CA ARG A 851 17.49 -21.89 4.14
C ARG A 851 18.68 -22.70 4.67
N LYS A 852 18.49 -24.02 4.80
CA LYS A 852 19.60 -24.94 5.08
C LYS A 852 20.44 -25.13 3.80
N PRO A 853 21.75 -24.82 3.82
CA PRO A 853 22.64 -25.05 2.70
C PRO A 853 23.19 -26.48 2.71
N MET A 854 24.13 -26.80 1.82
CA MET A 854 24.88 -28.06 1.91
C MET A 854 25.83 -28.05 3.12
N GLU A 855 26.36 -29.22 3.48
CA GLU A 855 27.39 -29.31 4.52
C GLU A 855 28.62 -28.48 4.16
N SER A 856 29.28 -27.92 5.18
CA SER A 856 30.40 -26.97 5.07
C SER A 856 30.12 -25.63 4.36
N GLN A 857 28.88 -25.36 3.92
CA GLN A 857 28.48 -24.05 3.40
C GLN A 857 27.96 -23.11 4.50
N GLY A 858 28.06 -21.82 4.26
CA GLY A 858 27.42 -20.76 5.04
C GLY A 858 26.42 -19.95 4.20
N ASN A 859 25.53 -19.22 4.86
CA ASN A 859 24.49 -18.42 4.22
C ASN A 859 24.84 -16.92 4.19
N MET A 860 24.44 -16.23 3.13
CA MET A 860 24.62 -14.79 2.94
C MET A 860 23.32 -14.18 2.44
N VAL A 861 22.70 -13.28 3.21
CA VAL A 861 21.44 -12.64 2.82
C VAL A 861 21.64 -11.69 1.63
N THR A 862 22.78 -10.99 1.55
CA THR A 862 23.08 -10.05 0.45
C THR A 862 24.49 -10.18 -0.12
N ALA A 863 24.63 -9.89 -1.42
CA ALA A 863 25.93 -9.74 -2.08
C ALA A 863 25.89 -8.56 -3.07
N HIS A 864 26.05 -7.33 -2.58
CA HIS A 864 25.92 -6.14 -3.43
C HIS A 864 27.17 -5.90 -4.29
N GLY A 865 26.96 -5.65 -5.58
CA GLY A 865 27.98 -5.65 -6.64
C GLY A 865 28.40 -4.26 -7.16
N ARG A 866 28.47 -3.24 -6.29
CA ARG A 866 28.87 -1.88 -6.71
C ARG A 866 30.37 -1.76 -6.97
N THR A 867 30.71 -1.28 -8.16
CA THR A 867 32.09 -1.19 -8.67
C THR A 867 32.66 0.23 -8.74
N ASP A 868 31.81 1.27 -8.65
CA ASP A 868 32.23 2.67 -8.64
C ASP A 868 31.51 3.43 -7.49
N PRO A 869 32.21 4.23 -6.67
CA PRO A 869 31.62 4.96 -5.54
C PRO A 869 30.54 5.98 -5.95
N ASN A 870 30.55 6.48 -7.19
CA ASN A 870 29.60 7.47 -7.71
C ASN A 870 28.23 6.87 -8.06
N MET A 871 28.14 5.54 -8.22
CA MET A 871 26.88 4.85 -8.53
C MET A 871 25.88 5.02 -7.38
N PRO A 872 24.61 5.41 -7.67
CA PRO A 872 23.54 5.55 -6.68
C PRO A 872 22.93 4.20 -6.25
N THR A 873 23.67 3.10 -6.37
CA THR A 873 23.18 1.71 -6.21
C THR A 873 23.43 1.17 -4.80
N GLY A 874 22.63 0.19 -4.36
CA GLY A 874 22.66 -0.39 -3.02
C GLY A 874 21.42 -1.27 -2.76
N ILE A 875 21.57 -2.23 -1.85
CA ILE A 875 20.44 -3.01 -1.30
C ILE A 875 20.05 -2.41 0.06
N VAL A 876 18.79 -2.02 0.23
CA VAL A 876 18.23 -1.56 1.51
C VAL A 876 17.16 -2.53 1.97
N LEU A 877 17.32 -3.09 3.16
CA LEU A 877 16.31 -3.93 3.83
C LEU A 877 15.69 -3.10 4.96
N GLN A 878 14.46 -2.62 4.76
CA GLN A 878 13.77 -1.67 5.65
C GLN A 878 12.52 -2.29 6.29
N GLY A 879 12.50 -2.39 7.63
CA GLY A 879 11.40 -3.00 8.38
C GLY A 879 11.16 -4.48 8.03
N CYS A 880 12.18 -5.16 7.53
CA CYS A 880 12.12 -6.56 7.09
C CYS A 880 12.25 -7.52 8.29
N LYS A 881 12.05 -8.82 8.04
CA LYS A 881 12.36 -9.89 8.99
C LYS A 881 13.37 -10.85 8.37
N ILE A 882 14.43 -11.20 9.09
CA ILE A 882 15.44 -12.18 8.68
C ILE A 882 15.38 -13.36 9.64
N VAL A 883 14.98 -14.53 9.14
CA VAL A 883 14.65 -15.74 9.94
C VAL A 883 15.20 -17.01 9.27
N PRO A 884 15.44 -18.10 10.02
CA PRO A 884 15.71 -19.40 9.43
C PRO A 884 14.42 -20.03 8.87
N GLU A 885 14.53 -20.92 7.88
CA GLU A 885 13.50 -21.93 7.59
C GLU A 885 13.51 -23.04 8.65
N ASP A 886 12.40 -23.78 8.81
CA ASP A 886 12.26 -24.84 9.82
C ASP A 886 13.37 -25.90 9.77
N ALA A 887 13.86 -26.23 8.57
CA ALA A 887 14.96 -27.17 8.36
C ALA A 887 16.34 -26.61 8.76
N LEU A 888 16.52 -25.28 8.77
CA LEU A 888 17.71 -24.62 9.30
C LEU A 888 17.61 -24.45 10.82
N PHE A 889 16.41 -24.22 11.38
CA PHE A 889 16.23 -23.81 12.78
C PHE A 889 16.99 -24.68 13.81
N PRO A 890 16.98 -26.03 13.77
CA PRO A 890 17.73 -26.86 14.73
C PRO A 890 19.26 -26.71 14.66
N VAL A 891 19.81 -26.29 13.51
CA VAL A 891 21.26 -26.19 13.26
C VAL A 891 21.72 -24.74 12.97
N ARG A 892 20.84 -23.76 13.17
CA ARG A 892 21.08 -22.33 12.84
C ARG A 892 22.25 -21.70 13.60
N GLN A 893 22.67 -22.29 14.71
CA GLN A 893 23.80 -21.85 15.53
C GLN A 893 25.15 -22.46 15.09
N THR A 894 25.13 -23.55 14.31
CA THR A 894 26.34 -24.20 13.77
C THR A 894 26.56 -23.89 12.29
N VAL A 895 25.50 -23.68 11.51
CA VAL A 895 25.55 -23.21 10.12
C VAL A 895 25.77 -21.69 10.10
N PRO A 896 26.94 -21.17 9.68
CA PRO A 896 27.23 -19.74 9.77
C PRO A 896 26.40 -18.95 8.76
N SER A 897 25.60 -17.99 9.25
CA SER A 897 24.74 -17.13 8.42
C SER A 897 25.03 -15.65 8.67
N TYR A 898 25.09 -14.83 7.62
CA TYR A 898 25.47 -13.42 7.67
C TYR A 898 24.52 -12.52 6.85
N LEU A 899 24.47 -11.23 7.19
CA LEU A 899 23.71 -10.20 6.47
C LEU A 899 24.22 -9.96 5.05
N GLY A 900 25.51 -10.21 4.79
CA GLY A 900 26.06 -10.22 3.44
C GLY A 900 27.58 -10.18 3.37
N ARG A 901 28.09 -10.14 2.13
CA ARG A 901 29.53 -10.11 1.80
C ARG A 901 29.85 -9.30 0.53
N PRO A 902 31.01 -8.62 0.45
CA PRO A 902 31.26 -7.61 -0.58
C PRO A 902 31.70 -8.21 -1.92
N TRP A 903 30.75 -8.59 -2.77
CA TRP A 903 31.02 -9.13 -4.12
C TRP A 903 31.88 -8.20 -5.00
N LYS A 904 31.77 -6.88 -4.82
CA LYS A 904 32.58 -5.85 -5.49
C LYS A 904 33.07 -4.79 -4.51
N GLU A 905 34.14 -4.10 -4.88
CA GLU A 905 34.95 -3.24 -3.98
C GLU A 905 34.14 -2.19 -3.22
N TYR A 906 33.16 -1.54 -3.85
CA TYR A 906 32.35 -0.48 -3.25
C TYR A 906 30.98 -0.97 -2.76
N SER A 907 30.86 -2.26 -2.43
CA SER A 907 29.62 -2.94 -1.99
C SER A 907 28.82 -2.10 -1.00
N ARG A 908 27.49 -2.12 -1.11
CA ARG A 908 26.61 -1.26 -0.31
C ARG A 908 25.32 -1.96 0.06
N THR A 909 25.18 -2.27 1.34
CA THR A 909 23.98 -2.87 1.94
C THR A 909 23.63 -2.11 3.22
N VAL A 910 22.35 -1.78 3.40
CA VAL A 910 21.83 -1.20 4.64
C VAL A 910 20.71 -2.07 5.17
N VAL A 911 20.80 -2.49 6.42
CA VAL A 911 19.74 -3.22 7.12
C VAL A 911 19.20 -2.32 8.21
N MET A 912 17.96 -1.85 8.07
CA MET A 912 17.39 -0.82 8.92
C MET A 912 15.98 -1.17 9.38
N GLU A 913 15.64 -0.78 10.61
CA GLU A 913 14.33 -0.96 11.25
C GLU A 913 13.87 -2.43 11.35
N SER A 914 14.75 -3.38 11.05
CA SER A 914 14.42 -4.76 10.70
C SER A 914 14.58 -5.70 11.90
N THR A 915 13.80 -6.79 11.92
CA THR A 915 13.95 -7.84 12.93
C THR A 915 14.95 -8.90 12.45
N ILE A 916 16.00 -9.14 13.23
CA ILE A 916 17.08 -10.07 12.90
C ILE A 916 17.05 -11.26 13.88
N GLY A 917 16.81 -12.46 13.35
CA GLY A 917 16.83 -13.71 14.13
C GLY A 917 18.22 -14.09 14.63
N ASP A 918 18.27 -15.06 15.54
CA ASP A 918 19.49 -15.50 16.22
C ASP A 918 20.44 -16.37 15.35
N LEU A 919 20.03 -16.69 14.11
CA LEU A 919 20.88 -17.35 13.13
C LEU A 919 22.03 -16.47 12.62
N ILE A 920 21.90 -15.14 12.72
CA ILE A 920 22.93 -14.22 12.22
C ILE A 920 24.08 -14.21 13.21
N LYS A 921 25.24 -14.63 12.71
CA LYS A 921 26.52 -14.64 13.42
C LYS A 921 26.81 -13.26 14.05
N PRO A 922 27.33 -13.15 15.29
CA PRO A 922 27.56 -11.86 15.96
C PRO A 922 28.41 -10.86 15.16
N GLU A 923 29.35 -11.38 14.37
CA GLU A 923 30.19 -10.67 13.40
C GLU A 923 29.36 -9.90 12.35
N GLY A 924 28.15 -10.38 12.05
CA GLY A 924 27.12 -9.77 11.20
C GLY A 924 27.35 -9.93 9.70
N TRP A 925 28.58 -9.77 9.25
CA TRP A 925 28.98 -9.71 7.84
C TRP A 925 30.18 -10.62 7.58
N SER A 926 30.31 -11.18 6.37
CA SER A 926 31.46 -12.01 6.00
C SER A 926 32.36 -11.33 4.98
N GLU A 927 33.65 -11.64 5.03
CA GLU A 927 34.59 -11.27 3.96
C GLU A 927 34.18 -11.93 2.64
N TRP A 928 34.61 -11.32 1.52
CA TRP A 928 34.52 -11.95 0.21
C TRP A 928 35.80 -12.75 -0.11
N MET A 929 36.97 -12.10 0.05
CA MET A 929 38.28 -12.69 -0.15
C MET A 929 39.34 -11.85 0.57
N GLY A 930 39.60 -12.14 1.85
CA GLY A 930 40.51 -11.35 2.67
C GLY A 930 40.08 -9.88 2.79
N ASP A 931 41.05 -8.95 2.73
CA ASP A 931 40.79 -7.52 2.92
C ASP A 931 40.12 -6.79 1.72
N PHE A 932 39.72 -7.53 0.69
CA PHE A 932 39.04 -6.99 -0.48
C PHE A 932 37.75 -6.23 -0.10
N GLY A 933 37.66 -4.96 -0.50
CA GLY A 933 36.50 -4.10 -0.27
C GLY A 933 36.31 -3.61 1.17
N LEU A 934 36.99 -4.17 2.18
CA LEU A 934 36.68 -3.90 3.60
C LEU A 934 36.89 -2.43 4.03
N LYS A 935 37.67 -1.68 3.25
CA LYS A 935 37.98 -0.24 3.46
C LYS A 935 37.06 0.69 2.64
N THR A 936 36.36 0.17 1.64
CA THR A 936 35.68 0.92 0.57
C THR A 936 34.19 0.59 0.42
N LEU A 937 33.76 -0.54 0.98
CA LEU A 937 32.36 -0.90 1.14
C LEU A 937 31.63 0.05 2.11
N TYR A 938 30.30 0.01 2.08
CA TYR A 938 29.42 0.71 3.00
C TYR A 938 28.38 -0.28 3.52
N TYR A 939 28.63 -0.87 4.69
CA TYR A 939 27.68 -1.76 5.38
C TYR A 939 27.18 -1.09 6.64
N ALA A 940 25.85 -0.89 6.72
CA ALA A 940 25.23 -0.10 7.76
C ALA A 940 24.04 -0.78 8.43
N GLU A 941 23.91 -0.57 9.74
CA GLU A 941 22.78 -1.00 10.56
C GLU A 941 22.15 0.18 11.30
N TYR A 942 20.81 0.19 11.41
CA TYR A 942 20.03 1.24 12.09
C TYR A 942 18.72 0.69 12.69
N ALA A 943 18.42 0.96 13.97
CA ALA A 943 17.14 0.63 14.61
C ALA A 943 16.64 -0.84 14.43
N ASN A 944 17.58 -1.78 14.27
CA ASN A 944 17.28 -3.21 14.13
C ASN A 944 16.96 -3.83 15.49
N THR A 945 16.08 -4.82 15.51
CA THR A 945 15.55 -5.46 16.73
C THR A 945 15.65 -6.98 16.67
N GLY A 946 15.55 -7.65 17.82
CA GLY A 946 15.64 -9.11 17.92
C GLY A 946 17.06 -9.64 18.14
N PRO A 947 17.22 -10.95 18.42
CA PRO A 947 18.44 -11.50 19.00
C PRO A 947 19.70 -11.42 18.13
N GLY A 948 19.58 -11.36 16.80
CA GLY A 948 20.73 -11.16 15.89
C GLY A 948 21.14 -9.70 15.69
N ALA A 949 20.38 -8.73 16.23
CA ALA A 949 20.61 -7.30 15.99
C ALA A 949 21.70 -6.66 16.87
N GLY A 950 22.23 -7.38 17.88
CA GLY A 950 23.26 -6.86 18.77
C GLY A 950 24.57 -6.56 18.05
N THR A 951 24.98 -5.28 18.03
CA THR A 951 26.11 -4.78 17.22
C THR A 951 27.48 -4.84 17.92
N SER A 952 27.53 -5.11 19.23
CA SER A 952 28.76 -5.02 20.06
C SER A 952 29.86 -6.05 19.74
N LYS A 953 29.60 -6.99 18.84
CA LYS A 953 30.57 -8.02 18.37
C LYS A 953 30.71 -8.05 16.84
N ARG A 954 30.27 -7.00 16.15
CA ARG A 954 30.36 -6.87 14.70
C ARG A 954 31.80 -6.68 14.24
N VAL A 955 32.04 -6.97 12.96
CA VAL A 955 33.33 -6.78 12.29
C VAL A 955 33.86 -5.34 12.41
N THR A 956 35.16 -5.19 12.68
CA THR A 956 35.83 -3.89 12.89
C THR A 956 36.35 -3.26 11.58
N TRP A 957 35.65 -3.47 10.47
CA TRP A 957 36.09 -2.98 9.16
C TRP A 957 35.78 -1.48 8.98
N PRO A 958 36.65 -0.67 8.35
CA PRO A 958 36.37 0.77 8.13
C PRO A 958 35.11 1.07 7.29
N GLY A 959 34.68 0.12 6.45
CA GLY A 959 33.42 0.21 5.70
C GLY A 959 32.15 -0.15 6.50
N TYR A 960 32.28 -0.80 7.67
CA TYR A 960 31.16 -1.12 8.54
C TYR A 960 30.85 0.05 9.51
N ARG A 961 29.55 0.23 9.84
CA ARG A 961 29.09 1.26 10.77
C ARG A 961 27.68 0.98 11.32
N VAL A 962 27.42 1.44 12.54
CA VAL A 962 26.06 1.72 13.02
C VAL A 962 25.80 3.21 12.74
N ILE A 963 24.69 3.54 12.08
CA ILE A 963 24.43 4.90 11.57
C ILE A 963 23.37 5.65 12.38
N GLY A 964 23.39 6.98 12.31
CA GLY A 964 22.36 7.84 12.89
C GLY A 964 21.19 8.10 11.93
N GLN A 965 20.07 8.61 12.46
CA GLN A 965 18.84 8.87 11.69
C GLN A 965 19.06 9.75 10.44
N ALA A 966 19.90 10.79 10.52
CA ALA A 966 20.19 11.68 9.40
C ALA A 966 20.88 10.96 8.21
N GLU A 967 21.75 9.99 8.49
CA GLU A 967 22.42 9.15 7.50
C GLU A 967 21.46 8.04 7.00
N ALA A 968 20.70 7.41 7.90
CA ALA A 968 19.69 6.41 7.56
C ALA A 968 18.56 6.97 6.67
N THR A 969 18.22 8.26 6.82
CA THR A 969 17.24 8.97 5.97
C THR A 969 17.57 8.86 4.48
N GLN A 970 18.87 8.84 4.12
CA GLN A 970 19.33 8.75 2.73
C GLN A 970 18.99 7.40 2.05
N PHE A 971 18.68 6.37 2.85
CA PHE A 971 18.34 5.02 2.39
C PHE A 971 16.84 4.73 2.36
N THR A 972 16.01 5.65 2.86
CA THR A 972 14.55 5.55 2.80
C THR A 972 14.04 5.60 1.35
N ALA A 973 12.92 4.93 1.06
CA ALA A 973 12.41 4.79 -0.30
C ALA A 973 12.10 6.12 -1.02
N GLY A 974 11.74 7.17 -0.26
CA GLY A 974 11.48 8.51 -0.81
C GLY A 974 12.74 9.20 -1.34
N VAL A 975 13.91 8.92 -0.75
CA VAL A 975 15.20 9.53 -1.13
C VAL A 975 15.99 8.59 -2.04
N PHE A 976 16.27 7.36 -1.59
CA PHE A 976 17.26 6.46 -2.20
C PHE A 976 16.94 6.06 -3.64
N ILE A 977 15.64 5.87 -3.94
CA ILE A 977 15.12 5.49 -5.25
C ILE A 977 14.20 6.57 -5.85
N ASP A 978 14.19 7.79 -5.31
CA ASP A 978 13.23 8.86 -5.66
C ASP A 978 11.77 8.34 -5.70
N GLY A 979 11.37 7.56 -4.69
CA GLY A 979 10.05 6.91 -4.67
C GLY A 979 8.89 7.90 -4.78
N MET A 980 9.10 9.15 -4.37
CA MET A 980 8.10 10.22 -4.47
C MET A 980 7.75 10.61 -5.91
N SER A 981 8.65 10.46 -6.90
CA SER A 981 8.29 10.75 -8.30
C SER A 981 7.41 9.67 -8.92
N TRP A 982 7.72 8.39 -8.70
CA TRP A 982 7.14 7.26 -9.45
C TRP A 982 6.25 6.29 -8.66
N LEU A 983 6.60 5.88 -7.42
CA LEU A 983 5.87 4.82 -6.70
C LEU A 983 4.39 5.12 -6.49
N LYS A 984 4.02 6.40 -6.29
CA LYS A 984 2.62 6.86 -6.19
C LYS A 984 1.75 6.45 -7.39
N ASN A 985 2.32 6.23 -8.57
CA ASN A 985 1.62 5.86 -9.81
C ASN A 985 1.47 4.32 -9.98
N THR A 986 2.00 3.53 -9.05
CA THR A 986 1.97 2.06 -9.09
C THR A 986 0.71 1.51 -8.42
N GLY A 987 0.22 2.18 -7.37
CA GLY A 987 -0.87 1.69 -6.50
C GLY A 987 -0.40 0.70 -5.42
N THR A 988 0.89 0.40 -5.34
CA THR A 988 1.48 -0.46 -4.31
C THR A 988 1.65 0.31 -3.00
N PRO A 989 1.26 -0.25 -1.83
CA PRO A 989 1.55 0.35 -0.53
C PRO A 989 3.05 0.59 -0.33
N ASN A 990 3.42 1.78 0.14
CA ASN A 990 4.80 2.18 0.34
C ASN A 990 4.89 3.16 1.51
N VAL A 991 6.09 3.29 2.08
CA VAL A 991 6.42 4.29 3.09
C VAL A 991 7.62 5.08 2.56
N MET A 992 7.55 6.41 2.54
CA MET A 992 8.61 7.22 1.90
C MET A 992 9.77 7.53 2.85
N GLY A 993 9.53 7.58 4.16
CA GLY A 993 10.54 7.76 5.20
C GLY A 993 10.81 6.47 5.98
N PHE A 994 11.00 6.60 7.29
CA PHE A 994 11.03 5.49 8.25
C PHE A 994 9.66 4.80 8.38
N ILE A 995 9.68 3.53 8.81
CA ILE A 995 8.52 2.65 9.01
C ILE A 995 8.07 2.60 10.49
N LYS A 996 9.02 2.73 11.42
CA LYS A 996 8.78 2.89 12.87
C LYS A 996 8.69 4.38 13.22
#